data_AF-A0A649RDB7-F1
#
_entry.id   AF-A0A649RDB7-F1
#
_cell.length_a   1.000
_cell.length_b   1.000
_cell.length_c   1.000
_cell.angle_alpha   90.00
_cell.angle_beta   90.00
_cell.angle_gamma   90.00
#
_symmetry.space_group_name_H-M   'P 1'
#
loop_
_entity.id
_entity.type
_entity.pdbx_description
1 polymer ?
#
loop_
_entity_poly.entity_id
_entity_poly.type
_entity_poly.pdbx_seq_one_letter_code
_entity_poly.pdbx_strand_id
1 'polypeptide(L)'
;NISKNLIENIYCNPHSSKHTEDLIDQVRYEILQYFNTNVNEYSVIFTSGATQSLRIVAESFCFVSNKNSDEAKYDKTKNGKFLYLRDSHTSVLGMREIVNTGTIEFIEKDDLLDDKALNNKTMKDSLPQNTNSLLVFPAQCNFNGYKYPLDIIKRVHNSSNQSLKWFVCLDAASFVSTNFLDLGKYKPDFVCLSFYKMFGYPTGLGVLLVSKRGEEVLQKKYYGGGTVKIAMSEIKWHEKRDVLHERFEDGTISFLSIISLLDGFRIIKSLIPCHTDMNSMERISLHTFTLGKFFHDTLFSLKHSNNNPLAKLYHDSDFTNISQQGGIVTFNILHDDGSFVGYAEFSCLASINNITIRTGCFCNPGACQRHLGLTIKDVKKQFDAGHICGDSNDLVEGLPTGAVRVSIGYMTTKSSIDYLLSTIQNCFIDKKEVKSVNRNGIFHGNNNLSANESKLIGICIFPIKSCGAFKVHNFWPITSKGFKYDREWMIVNRNGVALTQKTSSAMCLIRPIVDEDQQTLILQCEEYGSIAIPLDVTKSSDFRTHTSSLCQSKVCGDRIQGYDCGDKVANWLSETLAIPDLRLFRKNDKDKRLFKKQNDKGKEMQEIALSNQAQFLLINLTSVRWLAEKVKECNESYDYDVDNFIDRFRGNIIIETSEPFDEKSWTNLTIDRTNFK
;
A
#
# COMPACT_ATOMS: atom_id res chain seq x y z
N ASN A 1 9.81 -26.37 -7.14
CA ASN A 1 8.34 -26.23 -7.13
C ASN A 1 7.94 -26.46 -5.68
N ILE A 2 7.79 -25.36 -4.93
CA ILE A 2 7.73 -25.36 -3.47
C ILE A 2 6.51 -26.15 -2.97
N SER A 3 5.37 -26.06 -3.66
CA SER A 3 4.16 -26.82 -3.30
C SER A 3 4.39 -28.32 -3.43
N LYS A 4 5.00 -28.77 -4.53
CA LYS A 4 5.37 -30.18 -4.73
C LYS A 4 6.29 -30.68 -3.62
N ASN A 5 7.31 -29.89 -3.27
CA ASN A 5 8.25 -30.25 -2.21
C ASN A 5 7.56 -30.40 -0.84
N LEU A 6 6.62 -29.52 -0.50
CA LEU A 6 5.85 -29.61 0.74
C LEU A 6 4.83 -30.77 0.77
N ILE A 7 4.33 -31.20 -0.39
CA ILE A 7 3.42 -32.36 -0.49
C ILE A 7 4.18 -33.68 -0.38
N GLU A 8 5.37 -33.76 -0.97
CA GLU A 8 6.16 -34.99 -1.06
C GLU A 8 7.05 -35.24 0.17
N ASN A 9 7.28 -34.23 1.02
CA ASN A 9 8.20 -34.33 2.15
C ASN A 9 7.54 -33.90 3.47
N ILE A 10 7.96 -34.53 4.56
CA ILE A 10 7.54 -34.15 5.92
C ILE A 10 8.67 -33.37 6.58
N TYR A 11 8.37 -32.12 6.95
CA TYR A 11 9.30 -31.27 7.69
C TYR A 11 8.79 -31.07 9.12
N CYS A 12 9.54 -31.59 10.08
CA CYS A 12 9.26 -31.43 11.50
C CYS A 12 10.08 -30.28 12.10
N ASN A 13 9.71 -29.86 13.32
CA ASN A 13 10.47 -28.86 14.07
C ASN A 13 11.96 -29.26 14.14
N PRO A 14 12.90 -28.36 13.84
CA PRO A 14 14.34 -28.68 13.86
C PRO A 14 14.83 -29.20 15.22
N HIS A 15 14.18 -28.84 16.33
CA HIS A 15 14.51 -29.40 17.65
C HIS A 15 14.23 -30.91 17.79
N SER A 16 13.45 -31.48 16.88
CA SER A 16 13.09 -32.90 16.86
C SER A 16 13.54 -33.63 15.59
N SER A 17 14.10 -32.91 14.61
CA SER A 17 14.40 -33.44 13.28
C SER A 17 15.74 -32.92 12.80
N LYS A 18 16.75 -33.81 12.84
CA LYS A 18 18.09 -33.51 12.34
C LYS A 18 18.09 -33.21 10.84
N HIS A 19 17.22 -33.89 10.08
CA HIS A 19 17.06 -33.60 8.65
C HIS A 19 16.62 -32.16 8.37
N THR A 20 15.66 -31.64 9.14
CA THR A 20 15.22 -30.24 8.99
C THR A 20 16.35 -29.29 9.36
N GLU A 21 17.07 -29.56 10.45
CA GLU A 21 18.23 -28.77 10.89
C GLU A 21 19.31 -28.70 9.81
N ASP A 22 19.69 -29.84 9.22
CA ASP A 22 20.71 -29.92 8.17
C ASP A 22 20.32 -29.12 6.91
N LEU A 23 19.03 -29.11 6.54
CA LEU A 23 18.53 -28.30 5.43
C LEU A 23 18.60 -26.79 5.72
N ILE A 24 18.32 -26.39 6.97
CA ILE A 24 18.43 -24.98 7.38
C ILE A 24 19.91 -24.55 7.32
N ASP A 25 20.85 -25.41 7.73
CA ASP A 25 22.28 -25.13 7.61
C ASP A 25 22.76 -25.09 6.16
N GLN A 26 22.21 -25.94 5.29
CA GLN A 26 22.43 -25.83 3.84
C GLN A 26 21.98 -24.48 3.30
N VAL A 27 20.82 -23.97 3.74
CA VAL A 27 20.35 -22.64 3.34
C VAL A 27 21.31 -21.55 3.82
N ARG A 28 21.83 -21.62 5.06
CA ARG A 28 22.82 -20.66 5.56
C ARG A 28 24.07 -20.65 4.68
N TYR A 29 24.56 -21.83 4.29
CA TYR A 29 25.70 -21.96 3.41
C TYR A 29 25.44 -21.35 2.02
N GLU A 30 24.30 -21.66 1.40
CA GLU A 30 23.89 -21.08 0.11
C GLU A 30 23.79 -19.55 0.19
N ILE A 31 23.27 -18.98 1.29
CA ILE A 31 23.22 -17.53 1.49
C ILE A 31 24.63 -16.93 1.50
N LEU A 32 25.56 -17.52 2.27
CA LEU A 32 26.93 -17.01 2.37
C LEU A 32 27.65 -17.08 1.02
N GLN A 33 27.52 -18.21 0.30
CA GLN A 33 28.06 -18.36 -1.04
C GLN A 33 27.48 -17.35 -2.03
N TYR A 34 26.16 -17.13 -1.97
CA TYR A 34 25.47 -16.19 -2.85
C TYR A 34 26.02 -14.76 -2.72
N PHE A 35 26.43 -14.36 -1.51
CA PHE A 35 27.04 -13.06 -1.25
C PHE A 35 28.59 -13.07 -1.29
N ASN A 36 29.19 -14.12 -1.86
CA ASN A 36 30.64 -14.29 -1.98
C ASN A 36 31.40 -14.18 -0.63
N THR A 37 30.91 -14.89 0.40
CA THR A 37 31.57 -14.98 1.70
C THR A 37 31.42 -16.39 2.31
N ASN A 38 31.84 -16.56 3.56
CA ASN A 38 31.87 -17.85 4.24
C ASN A 38 31.67 -17.72 5.77
N VAL A 39 31.53 -18.86 6.45
CA VAL A 39 31.24 -18.97 7.89
C VAL A 39 32.32 -18.40 8.81
N ASN A 40 33.56 -18.25 8.32
CA ASN A 40 34.65 -17.66 9.08
C ASN A 40 34.60 -16.13 9.06
N GLU A 41 33.91 -15.54 8.08
CA GLU A 41 33.78 -14.08 7.94
C GLU A 41 32.43 -13.57 8.43
N TYR A 42 31.34 -14.28 8.13
CA TYR A 42 29.98 -13.88 8.48
C TYR A 42 29.16 -15.00 9.09
N SER A 43 28.27 -14.61 10.00
CA SER A 43 27.23 -15.43 10.60
C SER A 43 25.86 -15.04 10.01
N VAL A 44 24.96 -16.00 9.85
CA VAL A 44 23.62 -15.83 9.26
C VAL A 44 22.56 -15.94 10.35
N ILE A 45 21.80 -14.86 10.59
CA ILE A 45 20.68 -14.83 11.54
C ILE A 45 19.40 -14.66 10.74
N PHE A 46 18.47 -15.63 10.81
CA PHE A 46 17.18 -15.49 10.15
C PHE A 46 16.28 -14.50 10.90
N THR A 47 15.62 -13.64 10.14
CA THR A 47 14.70 -12.62 10.65
C THR A 47 13.42 -12.62 9.82
N SER A 48 12.41 -11.87 10.25
CA SER A 48 11.17 -11.65 9.48
C SER A 48 11.35 -10.68 8.30
N GLY A 49 12.53 -10.09 8.15
CA GLY A 49 12.85 -9.10 7.12
C GLY A 49 13.90 -8.10 7.58
N ALA A 50 14.34 -7.25 6.65
CA ALA A 50 15.34 -6.20 6.91
C ALA A 50 14.96 -5.28 8.09
N THR A 51 13.66 -5.00 8.30
CA THR A 51 13.20 -4.20 9.44
C THR A 51 13.53 -4.85 10.79
N GLN A 52 13.32 -6.16 10.94
CA GLN A 52 13.70 -6.85 12.17
C GLN A 52 15.23 -6.94 12.28
N SER A 53 15.95 -7.15 11.18
CA SER A 53 17.42 -7.13 11.18
C SER A 53 17.97 -5.81 11.71
N LEU A 54 17.47 -4.67 11.20
CA LEU A 54 17.84 -3.33 11.67
C LEU A 54 17.48 -3.12 13.16
N ARG A 55 16.31 -3.60 13.57
CA ARG A 55 15.88 -3.54 14.98
C ARG A 55 16.81 -4.33 15.89
N ILE A 56 17.19 -5.57 15.52
CA ILE A 56 18.13 -6.40 16.29
C ILE A 56 19.46 -5.67 16.48
N VAL A 57 20.00 -5.07 15.42
CA VAL A 57 21.23 -4.26 15.50
C VAL A 57 21.01 -3.10 16.48
N ALA A 58 19.93 -2.35 16.35
CA ALA A 58 19.67 -1.20 17.21
C ALA A 58 19.50 -1.56 18.71
N GLU A 59 18.81 -2.67 19.01
CA GLU A 59 18.57 -3.14 20.38
C GLU A 59 19.82 -3.73 21.04
N SER A 60 20.73 -4.29 20.24
CA SER A 60 21.85 -5.11 20.73
C SER A 60 23.22 -4.46 20.56
N PHE A 61 23.36 -3.42 19.74
CA PHE A 61 24.65 -2.79 19.50
C PHE A 61 25.18 -2.05 20.74
N CYS A 62 26.37 -2.41 21.17
CA CYS A 62 27.05 -1.81 22.32
C CYS A 62 27.87 -0.60 21.91
N PHE A 63 27.36 0.59 22.22
CA PHE A 63 28.06 1.86 21.97
C PHE A 63 29.24 2.15 22.93
N VAL A 64 29.50 1.26 23.90
CA VAL A 64 30.59 1.33 24.88
C VAL A 64 31.57 0.18 24.65
N SER A 65 32.86 0.45 24.67
CA SER A 65 33.90 -0.56 24.40
C SER A 65 34.25 -1.43 25.63
N ASN A 66 34.03 -0.92 26.86
CA ASN A 66 34.34 -1.64 28.11
C ASN A 66 33.13 -2.42 28.64
N LYS A 67 33.28 -3.75 28.77
CA LYS A 67 32.22 -4.69 29.19
C LYS A 67 31.94 -4.73 30.71
N ASN A 68 32.71 -4.00 31.53
CA ASN A 68 32.79 -4.21 32.99
C ASN A 68 32.00 -3.20 33.86
N SER A 69 31.14 -2.35 33.30
CA SER A 69 30.44 -1.34 34.09
C SER A 69 28.93 -1.53 34.06
N ASP A 70 28.34 -1.70 35.25
CA ASP A 70 26.90 -1.78 35.51
C ASP A 70 26.11 -0.73 34.69
N GLU A 71 25.16 -1.19 33.88
CA GLU A 71 24.35 -0.38 32.96
C GLU A 71 23.53 0.74 33.66
N ALA A 72 23.41 0.72 34.99
CA ALA A 72 22.49 1.56 35.74
C ALA A 72 23.01 2.98 36.08
N LYS A 73 24.30 3.30 35.84
CA LYS A 73 24.89 4.60 36.22
C LYS A 73 25.62 5.36 35.10
N TYR A 74 25.60 4.86 33.86
CA TYR A 74 26.35 5.50 32.78
C TYR A 74 25.57 6.62 32.08
N ASP A 75 26.23 7.76 31.94
CA ASP A 75 25.74 8.89 31.15
C ASP A 75 25.73 8.53 29.67
N LYS A 76 24.54 8.38 29.07
CA LYS A 76 24.35 8.02 27.65
C LYS A 76 24.99 9.01 26.68
N THR A 77 25.28 10.24 27.12
CA THR A 77 26.00 11.23 26.29
C THR A 77 27.48 10.92 26.15
N LYS A 78 27.99 9.96 26.94
CA LYS A 78 29.37 9.46 26.87
C LYS A 78 29.52 8.14 26.09
N ASN A 79 28.50 7.76 25.34
CA ASN A 79 28.53 6.59 24.46
C ASN A 79 28.96 7.00 23.03
N GLY A 80 29.35 6.02 22.22
CA GLY A 80 29.62 6.27 20.80
C GLY A 80 28.37 6.70 20.02
N LYS A 81 28.56 7.10 18.77
CA LYS A 81 27.56 7.81 17.98
C LYS A 81 26.72 6.88 17.10
N PHE A 82 25.43 7.17 16.99
CA PHE A 82 24.56 6.61 15.95
C PHE A 82 24.39 7.64 14.82
N LEU A 83 24.95 7.34 13.65
CA LEU A 83 24.88 8.14 12.45
C LEU A 83 24.04 7.41 11.40
N TYR A 84 23.05 8.06 10.80
CA TYR A 84 22.25 7.46 9.73
C TYR A 84 22.08 8.39 8.55
N LEU A 85 22.01 7.83 7.34
CA LEU A 85 21.72 8.63 6.15
C LEU A 85 20.26 9.10 6.17
N ARG A 86 20.01 10.40 5.92
CA ARG A 86 18.66 10.99 5.93
C ARG A 86 17.67 10.28 4.98
N ASP A 87 18.16 9.81 3.84
CA ASP A 87 17.35 9.13 2.81
C ASP A 87 16.99 7.67 3.14
N SER A 88 17.39 7.18 4.31
CA SER A 88 17.16 5.79 4.72
C SER A 88 15.67 5.45 4.86
N HIS A 89 15.40 4.15 4.79
CA HIS A 89 14.06 3.60 5.03
C HIS A 89 13.57 3.93 6.45
N THR A 90 12.26 4.08 6.65
CA THR A 90 11.63 4.40 7.94
C THR A 90 12.09 3.46 9.07
N SER A 91 12.45 2.21 8.77
CA SER A 91 13.02 1.28 9.76
C SER A 91 14.33 1.76 10.39
N VAL A 92 15.18 2.46 9.63
CA VAL A 92 16.41 3.09 10.17
C VAL A 92 16.04 4.27 11.06
N LEU A 93 15.02 5.05 10.69
CA LEU A 93 14.49 6.12 11.54
C LEU A 93 13.92 5.59 12.86
N GLY A 94 13.31 4.40 12.82
CA GLY A 94 12.83 3.71 14.03
C GLY A 94 13.96 3.28 14.97
N MET A 95 15.19 3.05 14.47
CA MET A 95 16.33 2.71 15.34
C MET A 95 16.62 3.82 16.36
N ARG A 96 16.34 5.09 16.02
CA ARG A 96 16.58 6.26 16.89
C ARG A 96 15.88 6.14 18.25
N GLU A 97 14.75 5.43 18.31
CA GLU A 97 13.97 5.26 19.54
C GLU A 97 14.58 4.23 20.50
N ILE A 98 15.44 3.34 20.01
CA ILE A 98 15.88 2.14 20.75
C ILE A 98 17.40 2.02 20.88
N VAL A 99 18.19 2.70 20.05
CA VAL A 99 19.66 2.70 20.18
C VAL A 99 20.08 3.21 21.55
N ASN A 100 21.06 2.54 22.16
CA ASN A 100 21.54 2.88 23.50
C ASN A 100 22.64 3.95 23.49
N THR A 101 22.39 5.09 22.86
CA THR A 101 23.29 6.26 22.86
C THR A 101 22.50 7.57 22.87
N GLY A 102 23.04 8.60 23.52
CA GLY A 102 22.49 9.96 23.49
C GLY A 102 22.88 10.76 22.23
N THR A 103 23.85 10.28 21.45
CA THR A 103 24.39 10.98 20.28
C THR A 103 23.83 10.40 18.99
N ILE A 104 22.66 10.89 18.59
CA ILE A 104 21.95 10.47 17.37
C ILE A 104 22.00 11.61 16.36
N GLU A 105 22.61 11.37 15.20
CA GLU A 105 22.71 12.36 14.14
C GLU A 105 22.35 11.75 12.78
N PHE A 106 21.87 12.61 11.88
CA PHE A 106 21.79 12.27 10.46
C PHE A 106 22.97 12.86 9.68
N ILE A 107 23.21 12.28 8.51
CA ILE A 107 24.08 12.81 7.46
C ILE A 107 23.27 12.97 6.17
N GLU A 108 23.56 14.01 5.41
CA GLU A 108 22.97 14.22 4.08
C GLU A 108 23.70 13.37 3.03
N LYS A 109 23.08 13.17 1.87
CA LYS A 109 23.69 12.42 0.75
C LYS A 109 25.05 13.01 0.37
N ASP A 110 25.09 14.31 0.12
CA ASP A 110 26.30 14.96 -0.42
C ASP A 110 27.43 14.92 0.63
N ASP A 111 27.11 15.12 1.91
CA ASP A 111 28.07 14.98 3.02
C ASP A 111 28.59 13.54 3.21
N LEU A 112 27.76 12.53 2.91
CA LEU A 112 28.17 11.13 2.98
C LEU A 112 29.15 10.78 1.83
N LEU A 113 28.99 11.43 0.68
CA LEU A 113 29.83 11.23 -0.51
C LEU A 113 31.13 12.05 -0.47
N ASP A 114 31.13 13.18 0.26
CA ASP A 114 32.30 14.02 0.47
C ASP A 114 33.19 13.50 1.60
N ASP A 115 34.46 13.22 1.29
CA ASP A 115 35.41 12.65 2.25
C ASP A 115 35.68 13.56 3.45
N LYS A 116 35.70 14.89 3.25
CA LYS A 116 35.98 15.83 4.34
C LYS A 116 34.80 15.92 5.28
N ALA A 117 33.58 16.02 4.74
CA ALA A 117 32.35 16.07 5.52
C ALA A 117 32.12 14.76 6.30
N LEU A 118 32.33 13.62 5.67
CA LEU A 118 32.27 12.32 6.33
C LEU A 118 33.31 12.21 7.44
N ASN A 119 34.57 12.55 7.18
CA ASN A 119 35.63 12.54 8.20
C ASN A 119 35.33 13.52 9.34
N ASN A 120 34.80 14.71 9.07
CA ASN A 120 34.38 15.65 10.11
C ASN A 120 33.27 15.09 10.99
N LYS A 121 32.38 14.25 10.44
CA LYS A 121 31.30 13.59 11.16
C LYS A 121 31.77 12.36 11.96
N THR A 122 32.84 11.70 11.51
CA THR A 122 33.38 10.46 12.12
C THR A 122 34.56 10.68 13.06
N MET A 123 35.35 11.74 12.89
CA MET A 123 36.62 11.98 13.60
C MET A 123 36.61 13.17 14.58
N LYS A 124 35.50 13.92 14.72
CA LYS A 124 35.45 15.10 15.59
C LYS A 124 35.87 14.80 17.05
N ASP A 125 36.75 15.65 17.58
CA ASP A 125 37.48 15.57 18.87
C ASP A 125 36.66 15.49 20.17
N SER A 126 35.33 15.37 20.09
CA SER A 126 34.43 15.40 21.26
C SER A 126 33.88 14.05 21.67
N LEU A 127 34.33 12.94 21.05
CA LEU A 127 33.88 11.60 21.41
C LEU A 127 34.66 11.07 22.62
N PRO A 128 33.98 10.53 23.64
CA PRO A 128 34.61 9.87 24.78
C PRO A 128 35.51 8.72 24.33
N GLN A 129 36.67 8.59 24.98
CA GLN A 129 37.59 7.49 24.74
C GLN A 129 36.91 6.13 25.06
N ASN A 130 37.24 5.10 24.28
CA ASN A 130 36.75 3.72 24.37
C ASN A 130 35.26 3.54 24.03
N THR A 131 34.85 4.01 22.85
CA THR A 131 33.47 3.93 22.35
C THR A 131 33.35 3.25 20.98
N ASN A 132 32.16 2.71 20.70
CA ASN A 132 31.81 2.15 19.39
C ASN A 132 30.72 3.01 18.75
N SER A 133 30.91 3.41 17.50
CA SER A 133 29.95 4.19 16.72
C SER A 133 29.41 3.37 15.56
N LEU A 134 28.18 3.66 15.13
CA LEU A 134 27.47 2.93 14.08
C LEU A 134 27.01 3.91 13.00
N LEU A 135 27.43 3.68 11.75
CA LEU A 135 26.84 4.29 10.57
C LEU A 135 25.81 3.32 9.95
N VAL A 136 24.63 3.83 9.63
CA VAL A 136 23.60 3.09 8.88
C VAL A 136 23.25 3.82 7.58
N PHE A 137 23.37 3.14 6.45
CA PHE A 137 22.94 3.68 5.16
C PHE A 137 22.43 2.56 4.24
N PRO A 138 21.51 2.86 3.30
CA PRO A 138 21.07 1.91 2.31
C PRO A 138 22.10 1.75 1.19
N ALA A 139 22.27 0.54 0.67
CA ALA A 139 23.06 0.32 -0.54
C ALA A 139 22.37 0.91 -1.80
N GLN A 140 21.03 0.92 -1.81
CA GLN A 140 20.21 1.57 -2.83
C GLN A 140 19.04 2.31 -2.18
N CYS A 141 18.85 3.57 -2.54
CA CYS A 141 17.70 4.35 -2.09
C CYS A 141 16.40 3.75 -2.65
N ASN A 142 15.48 3.39 -1.76
CA ASN A 142 14.19 2.80 -2.12
C ASN A 142 13.20 3.86 -2.67
N PHE A 143 13.51 5.16 -2.53
CA PHE A 143 12.73 6.25 -3.13
C PHE A 143 13.04 6.43 -4.61
N ASN A 144 14.31 6.61 -5.00
CA ASN A 144 14.69 7.00 -6.36
C ASN A 144 15.66 6.04 -7.07
N GLY A 145 16.06 4.94 -6.43
CA GLY A 145 16.97 3.95 -7.04
C GLY A 145 18.44 4.32 -7.07
N TYR A 146 18.86 5.44 -6.46
CA TYR A 146 20.28 5.80 -6.40
C TYR A 146 21.07 4.74 -5.60
N LYS A 147 22.19 4.28 -6.16
CA LYS A 147 23.10 3.31 -5.56
C LYS A 147 24.26 4.06 -4.90
N TYR A 148 24.41 3.89 -3.59
CA TYR A 148 25.50 4.53 -2.86
C TYR A 148 26.80 3.74 -3.07
N PRO A 149 27.94 4.42 -3.32
CA PRO A 149 29.23 3.75 -3.46
C PRO A 149 29.57 2.94 -2.19
N LEU A 150 29.81 1.64 -2.35
CA LEU A 150 30.05 0.75 -1.20
C LEU A 150 31.46 0.92 -0.60
N ASP A 151 32.37 1.65 -1.26
CA ASP A 151 33.69 1.96 -0.70
C ASP A 151 33.63 2.89 0.51
N ILE A 152 32.49 3.57 0.74
CA ILE A 152 32.16 4.29 1.98
C ILE A 152 32.39 3.39 3.21
N ILE A 153 32.11 2.10 3.11
CA ILE A 153 32.33 1.12 4.20
C ILE A 153 33.79 1.16 4.66
N LYS A 154 34.72 1.09 3.71
CA LYS A 154 36.16 1.13 3.98
C LYS A 154 36.57 2.49 4.53
N ARG A 155 36.05 3.59 3.98
CA ARG A 155 36.34 4.95 4.46
C ARG A 155 35.96 5.13 5.92
N VAL A 156 34.76 4.67 6.31
CA VAL A 156 34.25 4.73 7.69
C VAL A 156 35.06 3.84 8.62
N HIS A 157 35.41 2.62 8.19
CA HIS A 157 36.30 1.76 8.96
C HIS A 157 37.67 2.40 9.21
N ASN A 158 38.23 3.09 8.21
CA ASN A 158 39.50 3.81 8.33
C ASN A 158 39.43 5.01 9.29
N SER A 159 38.24 5.54 9.60
CA SER A 159 38.07 6.55 10.67
C SER A 159 38.20 5.97 12.08
N SER A 160 38.33 4.64 12.22
CA SER A 160 38.53 3.99 13.53
C SER A 160 39.96 4.18 14.04
N ASN A 161 40.10 4.30 15.36
CA ASN A 161 41.38 4.30 16.08
C ASN A 161 41.30 3.40 17.33
N GLN A 162 42.36 3.35 18.15
CA GLN A 162 42.41 2.47 19.33
C GLN A 162 41.27 2.73 20.34
N SER A 163 40.80 3.98 20.42
CA SER A 163 39.80 4.43 21.39
C SER A 163 38.40 4.60 20.80
N LEU A 164 38.26 4.72 19.48
CA LEU A 164 36.99 4.93 18.78
C LEU A 164 36.89 3.95 17.63
N LYS A 165 35.93 3.02 17.68
CA LYS A 165 35.70 2.06 16.61
C LYS A 165 34.43 2.41 15.85
N TRP A 166 34.49 2.45 14.52
CA TRP A 166 33.35 2.68 13.65
C TRP A 166 32.88 1.39 12.99
N PHE A 167 31.59 1.12 13.09
CA PHE A 167 30.90 -0.01 12.49
C PHE A 167 29.89 0.46 11.44
N VAL A 168 29.60 -0.40 10.47
CA VAL A 168 28.67 -0.10 9.38
C VAL A 168 27.55 -1.13 9.30
N CYS A 169 26.31 -0.67 9.37
CA CYS A 169 25.12 -1.45 9.04
C CYS A 169 24.60 -1.04 7.67
N LEU A 170 24.66 -1.96 6.71
CA LEU A 170 24.20 -1.78 5.35
C LEU A 170 22.75 -2.27 5.22
N ASP A 171 21.81 -1.37 4.93
CA ASP A 171 20.48 -1.76 4.47
C ASP A 171 20.57 -2.14 2.98
N ALA A 172 20.72 -3.43 2.72
CA ALA A 172 20.88 -3.98 1.38
C ALA A 172 19.54 -4.35 0.72
N ALA A 173 18.41 -4.19 1.41
CA ALA A 173 17.14 -4.79 1.01
C ALA A 173 16.63 -4.35 -0.37
N SER A 174 16.82 -3.08 -0.74
CA SER A 174 16.48 -2.58 -2.09
C SER A 174 17.58 -2.81 -3.12
N PHE A 175 18.82 -3.07 -2.70
CA PHE A 175 19.95 -3.26 -3.60
C PHE A 175 19.99 -4.71 -4.10
N VAL A 176 19.92 -5.69 -3.20
CA VAL A 176 20.06 -7.12 -3.55
C VAL A 176 18.88 -7.68 -4.33
N SER A 177 17.77 -6.94 -4.45
CA SER A 177 16.64 -7.33 -5.30
C SER A 177 17.01 -7.35 -6.78
N THR A 178 17.97 -6.54 -7.19
CA THR A 178 18.34 -6.36 -8.60
C THR A 178 19.84 -6.22 -8.84
N ASN A 179 20.67 -6.32 -7.80
CA ASN A 179 22.12 -6.09 -7.91
C ASN A 179 22.90 -7.15 -7.14
N PHE A 180 24.11 -7.42 -7.61
CA PHE A 180 25.04 -8.31 -6.93
C PHE A 180 25.77 -7.57 -5.80
N LEU A 181 25.74 -8.15 -4.59
CA LEU A 181 26.49 -7.66 -3.44
C LEU A 181 27.63 -8.64 -3.15
N ASP A 182 28.86 -8.18 -3.36
CA ASP A 182 30.08 -8.96 -3.13
C ASP A 182 30.67 -8.63 -1.75
N LEU A 183 30.44 -9.51 -0.78
CA LEU A 183 30.98 -9.37 0.58
C LEU A 183 32.46 -9.76 0.69
N GLY A 184 33.02 -10.42 -0.32
CA GLY A 184 34.46 -10.61 -0.44
C GLY A 184 35.19 -9.29 -0.71
N LYS A 185 34.54 -8.38 -1.46
CA LYS A 185 35.05 -7.04 -1.77
C LYS A 185 34.69 -5.98 -0.74
N TYR A 186 33.41 -5.90 -0.36
CA TYR A 186 32.90 -4.88 0.57
C TYR A 186 32.48 -5.54 1.87
N LYS A 187 33.08 -5.14 3.00
CA LYS A 187 32.92 -5.87 4.27
C LYS A 187 32.16 -5.06 5.34
N PRO A 188 30.85 -4.76 5.19
CA PRO A 188 30.06 -4.12 6.23
C PRO A 188 29.93 -5.03 7.47
N ASP A 189 29.73 -4.45 8.65
CA ASP A 189 29.63 -5.24 9.88
C ASP A 189 28.27 -5.94 10.02
N PHE A 190 27.22 -5.32 9.47
CA PHE A 190 25.87 -5.83 9.47
C PHE A 190 25.23 -5.63 8.09
N VAL A 191 24.55 -6.66 7.55
CA VAL A 191 23.81 -6.56 6.29
C VAL A 191 22.37 -7.00 6.51
N CYS A 192 21.43 -6.11 6.20
CA CYS A 192 20.00 -6.35 6.34
C CYS A 192 19.34 -6.55 4.98
N LEU A 193 18.58 -7.63 4.79
CA LEU A 193 17.82 -7.85 3.56
C LEU A 193 16.54 -8.67 3.79
N SER A 194 15.65 -8.68 2.79
CA SER A 194 14.39 -9.44 2.79
C SER A 194 14.28 -10.27 1.51
N PHE A 195 14.06 -11.57 1.63
CA PHE A 195 14.09 -12.49 0.48
C PHE A 195 12.91 -12.32 -0.48
N TYR A 196 11.73 -11.90 0.00
CA TYR A 196 10.60 -11.62 -0.88
C TYR A 196 10.90 -10.52 -1.93
N LYS A 197 11.86 -9.61 -1.65
CA LYS A 197 12.28 -8.61 -2.63
C LYS A 197 13.16 -9.20 -3.75
N MET A 198 13.80 -10.34 -3.49
CA MET A 198 14.65 -11.05 -4.45
C MET A 198 13.85 -12.09 -5.25
N PHE A 199 12.99 -12.85 -4.56
CA PHE A 199 12.33 -14.03 -5.14
C PHE A 199 10.81 -13.90 -5.26
N GLY A 200 10.19 -12.87 -4.66
CA GLY A 200 8.73 -12.75 -4.52
C GLY A 200 8.12 -13.60 -3.39
N TYR A 201 8.84 -14.64 -2.94
CA TYR A 201 8.45 -15.56 -1.87
C TYR A 201 9.70 -16.07 -1.13
N PRO A 202 9.64 -16.38 0.18
CA PRO A 202 8.52 -16.21 1.09
C PRO A 202 8.43 -14.77 1.62
N THR A 203 7.21 -14.31 1.88
CA THR A 203 6.96 -13.07 2.62
C THR A 203 7.23 -13.30 4.11
N GLY A 204 7.68 -12.25 4.81
CA GLY A 204 7.99 -12.36 6.24
C GLY A 204 9.26 -13.15 6.57
N LEU A 205 10.20 -13.26 5.63
CA LEU A 205 11.54 -13.81 5.86
C LEU A 205 12.62 -12.88 5.31
N GLY A 206 13.67 -12.69 6.11
CA GLY A 206 14.89 -11.99 5.78
C GLY A 206 16.05 -12.54 6.57
N VAL A 207 17.15 -11.81 6.53
CA VAL A 207 18.38 -12.20 7.23
C VAL A 207 19.12 -10.97 7.72
N LEU A 208 19.83 -11.15 8.83
CA LEU A 208 20.89 -10.28 9.29
C LEU A 208 22.21 -11.05 9.12
N LEU A 209 23.05 -10.64 8.18
CA LEU A 209 24.43 -11.12 8.09
C LEU A 209 25.28 -10.29 9.05
N VAL A 210 26.05 -10.95 9.90
CA VAL A 210 26.89 -10.30 10.91
C VAL A 210 28.34 -10.71 10.68
N SER A 211 29.23 -9.74 10.45
CA SER A 211 30.65 -10.04 10.34
C SER A 211 31.20 -10.51 11.70
N LYS A 212 32.30 -11.26 11.73
CA LYS A 212 32.95 -11.63 13.00
C LYS A 212 33.33 -10.42 13.85
N ARG A 213 33.69 -9.30 13.21
CA ARG A 213 33.95 -8.03 13.88
C ARG A 213 32.69 -7.45 14.51
N GLY A 214 31.57 -7.49 13.80
CA GLY A 214 30.27 -7.03 14.28
C GLY A 214 29.70 -7.88 15.42
N GLU A 215 30.01 -9.17 15.46
CA GLU A 215 29.58 -10.09 16.53
C GLU A 215 30.06 -9.64 17.92
N GLU A 216 31.27 -9.09 18.02
CA GLU A 216 31.87 -8.67 19.30
C GLU A 216 31.10 -7.54 20.01
N VAL A 217 30.33 -6.77 19.25
CA VAL A 217 29.60 -5.58 19.72
C VAL A 217 28.09 -5.79 19.79
N LEU A 218 27.59 -7.01 19.53
CA LEU A 218 26.18 -7.34 19.73
C LEU A 218 25.96 -8.03 21.08
N GLN A 219 25.23 -7.39 21.97
CA GLN A 219 24.77 -7.96 23.24
C GLN A 219 23.24 -7.97 23.29
N LYS A 220 22.66 -9.14 23.00
CA LYS A 220 21.22 -9.35 23.12
C LYS A 220 20.81 -9.30 24.59
N LYS A 221 19.83 -8.48 24.97
CA LYS A 221 19.31 -8.42 26.36
C LYS A 221 18.26 -9.49 26.65
N TYR A 222 17.36 -9.70 25.71
CA TYR A 222 16.28 -10.69 25.79
C TYR A 222 16.77 -12.09 25.42
N TYR A 223 16.16 -13.13 25.98
CA TYR A 223 16.32 -14.52 25.55
C TYR A 223 14.96 -15.21 25.46
N GLY A 224 14.76 -15.97 24.39
CA GLY A 224 13.60 -16.84 24.18
C GLY A 224 13.99 -18.33 24.18
N GLY A 225 13.01 -19.20 23.90
CA GLY A 225 13.24 -20.63 23.74
C GLY A 225 14.32 -20.92 22.70
N GLY A 226 15.17 -21.91 22.96
CA GLY A 226 16.27 -22.29 22.06
C GLY A 226 17.53 -21.42 22.14
N THR A 227 17.50 -20.24 22.79
CA THR A 227 18.62 -19.27 22.75
C THR A 227 19.61 -19.35 23.94
N VAL A 228 19.25 -20.11 24.96
CA VAL A 228 20.04 -20.32 26.18
C VAL A 228 20.41 -21.80 26.33
N LYS A 229 21.56 -22.06 26.97
CA LYS A 229 21.95 -23.40 27.42
C LYS A 229 21.15 -23.81 28.65
N ILE A 230 20.93 -22.86 29.55
CA ILE A 230 20.17 -23.04 30.79
C ILE A 230 19.64 -21.68 31.28
N ALA A 231 18.48 -21.70 31.94
CA ALA A 231 17.92 -20.54 32.64
C ALA A 231 17.29 -21.02 33.96
N MET A 232 17.45 -20.23 35.02
CA MET A 232 16.80 -20.49 36.31
C MET A 232 15.48 -19.72 36.38
N SER A 233 14.43 -20.35 36.89
CA SER A 233 13.10 -19.73 37.02
C SER A 233 12.97 -18.84 38.25
N GLU A 234 13.65 -19.22 39.34
CA GLU A 234 13.56 -18.52 40.63
C GLU A 234 14.57 -17.38 40.76
N ILE A 235 15.69 -17.46 40.04
CA ILE A 235 16.78 -16.48 40.09
C ILE A 235 16.97 -15.90 38.70
N LYS A 236 17.24 -14.59 38.62
CA LYS A 236 17.54 -13.87 37.37
C LYS A 236 18.95 -14.20 36.84
N TRP A 237 19.19 -15.48 36.53
CA TRP A 237 20.43 -15.99 35.98
C TRP A 237 20.16 -16.95 34.82
N HIS A 238 20.95 -16.83 33.76
CA HIS A 238 20.87 -17.65 32.56
C HIS A 238 22.22 -17.66 31.84
N GLU A 239 22.47 -18.69 31.05
CA GLU A 239 23.66 -18.81 30.19
C GLU A 239 23.22 -18.90 28.73
N LYS A 240 23.67 -17.97 27.90
CA LYS A 240 23.34 -17.93 26.45
C LYS A 240 24.12 -18.98 25.68
N ARG A 241 23.64 -19.37 24.50
CA ARG A 241 24.40 -20.23 23.58
C ARG A 241 25.64 -19.53 23.03
N ASP A 242 26.65 -20.32 22.65
CA ASP A 242 27.92 -19.78 22.17
C ASP A 242 27.81 -19.27 20.72
N VAL A 243 27.02 -19.98 19.90
CA VAL A 243 26.86 -19.68 18.48
C VAL A 243 25.93 -18.48 18.29
N LEU A 244 26.35 -17.50 17.49
CA LEU A 244 25.62 -16.24 17.32
C LEU A 244 24.18 -16.43 16.89
N HIS A 245 23.92 -17.19 15.83
CA HIS A 245 22.56 -17.30 15.29
C HIS A 245 21.60 -17.97 16.29
N GLU A 246 22.06 -18.98 17.02
CA GLU A 246 21.27 -19.61 18.09
C GLU A 246 20.91 -18.61 19.19
N ARG A 247 21.76 -17.63 19.50
CA ARG A 247 21.43 -16.57 20.48
C ARG A 247 20.33 -15.63 20.00
N PHE A 248 20.23 -15.40 18.69
CA PHE A 248 19.39 -14.34 18.12
C PHE A 248 18.11 -14.85 17.46
N GLU A 249 17.99 -16.15 17.22
CA GLU A 249 16.80 -16.79 16.66
C GLU A 249 15.89 -17.32 17.79
N ASP A 250 15.01 -16.46 18.31
CA ASP A 250 14.10 -16.84 19.40
C ASP A 250 13.00 -17.81 18.94
N GLY A 251 12.88 -18.93 19.66
CA GLY A 251 11.84 -19.91 19.44
C GLY A 251 12.04 -20.73 18.17
N THR A 252 10.95 -21.29 17.66
CA THR A 252 10.99 -22.05 16.40
C THR A 252 11.02 -21.09 15.22
N ILE A 253 12.13 -21.10 14.48
CA ILE A 253 12.29 -20.36 13.23
C ILE A 253 11.32 -20.85 12.14
N SER A 254 11.04 -19.99 11.15
CA SER A 254 10.15 -20.33 10.02
C SER A 254 10.83 -21.30 9.05
N PHE A 255 11.09 -22.53 9.50
CA PHE A 255 11.94 -23.51 8.82
C PHE A 255 11.43 -23.86 7.41
N LEU A 256 10.11 -23.95 7.19
CA LEU A 256 9.56 -24.16 5.83
C LEU A 256 9.90 -23.02 4.88
N SER A 257 9.73 -21.78 5.34
CA SER A 257 10.07 -20.58 4.58
C SER A 257 11.58 -20.53 4.31
N ILE A 258 12.40 -20.88 5.30
CA ILE A 258 13.86 -20.93 5.15
C ILE A 258 14.26 -21.96 4.11
N ILE A 259 13.75 -23.19 4.18
CA ILE A 259 14.04 -24.27 3.23
C ILE A 259 13.64 -23.85 1.81
N SER A 260 12.53 -23.13 1.66
CA SER A 260 12.07 -22.65 0.34
C SER A 260 13.05 -21.71 -0.37
N LEU A 261 14.00 -21.10 0.35
CA LEU A 261 15.04 -20.25 -0.25
C LEU A 261 15.95 -21.04 -1.19
N LEU A 262 16.16 -22.35 -0.96
CA LEU A 262 16.91 -23.21 -1.88
C LEU A 262 16.29 -23.21 -3.28
N ASP A 263 14.96 -23.26 -3.34
CA ASP A 263 14.20 -23.15 -4.59
C ASP A 263 14.32 -21.73 -5.18
N GLY A 264 14.27 -20.68 -4.36
CA GLY A 264 14.45 -19.29 -4.80
C GLY A 264 15.80 -19.04 -5.49
N PHE A 265 16.90 -19.48 -4.86
CA PHE A 265 18.24 -19.39 -5.45
C PHE A 265 18.36 -20.20 -6.74
N ARG A 266 17.78 -21.42 -6.77
CA ARG A 266 17.76 -22.28 -7.96
C ARG A 266 16.98 -21.65 -9.12
N ILE A 267 15.85 -21.02 -8.84
CA ILE A 267 15.01 -20.35 -9.84
C ILE A 267 15.76 -19.20 -10.50
N ILE A 268 16.41 -18.32 -9.73
CA ILE A 268 17.22 -17.24 -10.32
C ILE A 268 18.32 -17.81 -11.22
N LYS A 269 19.09 -18.79 -10.72
CA LYS A 269 20.16 -19.44 -11.49
C LYS A 269 19.63 -20.11 -12.77
N SER A 270 18.43 -20.68 -12.73
CA SER A 270 17.80 -21.37 -13.86
C SER A 270 17.21 -20.41 -14.89
N LEU A 271 16.51 -19.36 -14.46
CA LEU A 271 15.88 -18.39 -15.36
C LEU A 271 16.91 -17.46 -15.99
N ILE A 272 17.96 -17.12 -15.23
CA ILE A 272 18.98 -16.16 -15.63
C ILE A 272 20.35 -16.78 -15.33
N PRO A 273 20.80 -17.76 -16.13
CA PRO A 273 22.09 -18.41 -15.92
C PRO A 273 23.25 -17.42 -16.07
N CYS A 274 24.40 -17.74 -15.47
CA CYS A 274 25.62 -16.95 -15.68
C CYS A 274 25.99 -16.94 -17.17
N HIS A 275 26.51 -15.81 -17.62
CA HIS A 275 27.15 -15.65 -18.93
C HIS A 275 28.64 -15.40 -18.71
N THR A 276 29.51 -15.69 -19.70
CA THR A 276 30.99 -15.73 -19.62
C THR A 276 31.65 -14.77 -18.61
N ASP A 277 31.16 -13.54 -18.50
CA ASP A 277 31.74 -12.48 -17.65
C ASP A 277 30.74 -11.84 -16.67
N MET A 278 29.53 -12.39 -16.55
CA MET A 278 28.47 -11.84 -15.67
C MET A 278 27.71 -12.94 -14.95
N ASN A 279 27.63 -12.82 -13.62
CA ASN A 279 26.75 -13.65 -12.82
C ASN A 279 25.27 -13.28 -13.04
N SER A 280 24.37 -14.15 -12.56
CA SER A 280 22.92 -13.96 -12.69
C SER A 280 22.43 -12.58 -12.24
N MET A 281 22.95 -12.07 -11.13
CA MET A 281 22.53 -10.79 -10.56
C MET A 281 23.09 -9.58 -11.31
N GLU A 282 24.29 -9.69 -11.89
CA GLU A 282 24.84 -8.68 -12.79
C GLU A 282 24.01 -8.57 -14.07
N ARG A 283 23.56 -9.71 -14.62
CA ARG A 283 22.62 -9.73 -15.76
C ARG A 283 21.27 -9.10 -15.39
N ILE A 284 20.74 -9.38 -14.20
CA ILE A 284 19.52 -8.72 -13.69
C ILE A 284 19.74 -7.21 -13.55
N SER A 285 20.88 -6.78 -12.99
CA SER A 285 21.20 -5.36 -12.85
C SER A 285 21.22 -4.68 -14.21
N LEU A 286 21.84 -5.30 -15.22
CA LEU A 286 21.88 -4.78 -16.58
C LEU A 286 20.47 -4.63 -17.16
N HIS A 287 19.67 -5.70 -17.11
CA HIS A 287 18.29 -5.70 -17.61
C HIS A 287 17.42 -4.60 -16.98
N THR A 288 17.42 -4.55 -15.65
CA THR A 288 16.59 -3.60 -14.89
C THR A 288 17.05 -2.15 -15.08
N PHE A 289 18.36 -1.91 -15.17
CA PHE A 289 18.90 -0.59 -15.52
C PHE A 289 18.53 -0.16 -16.93
N THR A 290 18.68 -1.04 -17.93
CA THR A 290 18.36 -0.71 -19.33
C THR A 290 16.89 -0.34 -19.51
N LEU A 291 15.97 -1.12 -18.94
CA LEU A 291 14.54 -0.80 -18.99
C LEU A 291 14.21 0.45 -18.17
N GLY A 292 14.89 0.66 -17.03
CA GLY A 292 14.73 1.86 -16.20
C GLY A 292 15.13 3.12 -16.93
N LYS A 293 16.29 3.08 -17.58
CA LYS A 293 16.78 4.13 -18.45
C LYS A 293 15.82 4.40 -19.60
N PHE A 294 15.36 3.35 -20.29
CA PHE A 294 14.41 3.50 -21.39
C PHE A 294 13.11 4.19 -20.94
N PHE A 295 12.53 3.76 -19.81
CA PHE A 295 11.34 4.40 -19.26
C PHE A 295 11.59 5.84 -18.83
N HIS A 296 12.70 6.09 -18.11
CA HIS A 296 13.12 7.41 -17.66
C HIS A 296 13.28 8.39 -18.84
N ASP A 297 14.09 8.02 -19.83
CA ASP A 297 14.43 8.88 -20.96
C ASP A 297 13.21 9.16 -21.83
N THR A 298 12.35 8.14 -22.02
CA THR A 298 11.10 8.31 -22.77
C THR A 298 10.16 9.25 -22.02
N LEU A 299 9.91 9.01 -20.73
CA LEU A 299 9.02 9.84 -19.92
C LEU A 299 9.52 11.29 -19.81
N PHE A 300 10.84 11.49 -19.68
CA PHE A 300 11.47 12.81 -19.69
C PHE A 300 11.23 13.59 -20.99
N SER A 301 11.17 12.88 -22.12
CA SER A 301 10.96 13.49 -23.44
C SER A 301 9.50 13.88 -23.73
N LEU A 302 8.53 13.34 -22.96
CA LEU A 302 7.11 13.61 -23.18
C LEU A 302 6.74 15.03 -22.74
N LYS A 303 6.01 15.71 -23.62
CA LYS A 303 5.56 17.09 -23.43
C LYS A 303 4.10 17.22 -23.83
N HIS A 304 3.44 18.19 -23.21
CA HIS A 304 2.14 18.68 -23.60
C HIS A 304 2.20 19.46 -24.93
N SER A 305 1.05 19.75 -25.53
CA SER A 305 0.96 20.51 -26.80
C SER A 305 1.57 21.91 -26.72
N ASN A 306 1.66 22.48 -25.51
CA ASN A 306 2.28 23.78 -25.23
C ASN A 306 3.79 23.69 -24.92
N ASN A 307 4.44 22.55 -25.18
CA ASN A 307 5.84 22.24 -24.87
C ASN A 307 6.20 22.13 -23.38
N ASN A 308 5.24 22.23 -22.45
CA ASN A 308 5.51 21.96 -21.04
C ASN A 308 5.76 20.47 -20.80
N PRO A 309 6.65 20.10 -19.86
CA PRO A 309 6.96 18.70 -19.57
C PRO A 309 5.75 17.98 -18.97
N LEU A 310 5.52 16.73 -19.38
CA LEU A 310 4.43 15.90 -18.86
C LEU A 310 4.70 15.39 -17.45
N ALA A 311 5.97 15.22 -17.08
CA ALA A 311 6.36 14.60 -15.83
C ALA A 311 7.53 15.32 -15.16
N LYS A 312 7.49 15.40 -13.84
CA LYS A 312 8.61 15.80 -13.00
C LYS A 312 9.29 14.54 -12.44
N LEU A 313 10.54 14.32 -12.78
CA LEU A 313 11.33 13.16 -12.38
C LEU A 313 12.17 13.46 -11.12
N TYR A 314 12.29 12.47 -10.22
CA TYR A 314 12.97 12.61 -8.92
C TYR A 314 14.13 11.63 -8.79
N HIS A 315 15.32 12.01 -9.28
CA HIS A 315 16.50 11.16 -9.31
C HIS A 315 17.75 11.91 -8.86
N ASP A 316 18.70 11.15 -8.33
CA ASP A 316 20.01 11.64 -7.86
C ASP A 316 21.14 11.34 -8.86
N SER A 317 20.78 10.78 -10.01
CA SER A 317 21.65 10.49 -11.17
C SER A 317 20.88 10.78 -12.47
N ASP A 318 21.58 10.74 -13.60
CA ASP A 318 21.05 10.98 -14.95
C ASP A 318 20.79 9.68 -15.74
N PHE A 319 20.77 8.52 -15.07
CA PHE A 319 20.67 7.20 -15.72
C PHE A 319 21.74 6.94 -16.80
N THR A 320 22.95 7.48 -16.65
CA THR A 320 24.09 7.15 -17.55
C THR A 320 24.95 6.00 -17.02
N ASN A 321 24.99 5.80 -15.70
CA ASN A 321 25.86 4.81 -15.07
C ASN A 321 25.08 3.78 -14.23
N ILE A 322 25.15 2.52 -14.64
CA ILE A 322 24.55 1.37 -13.94
C ILE A 322 25.04 1.19 -12.50
N SER A 323 26.25 1.65 -12.18
CA SER A 323 26.80 1.57 -10.82
C SER A 323 26.18 2.61 -9.88
N GLN A 324 25.59 3.69 -10.40
CA GLN A 324 24.98 4.77 -9.63
C GLN A 324 23.45 4.70 -9.58
N GLN A 325 22.82 3.99 -10.52
CA GLN A 325 21.36 3.97 -10.65
C GLN A 325 20.81 2.55 -10.84
N GLY A 326 19.73 2.22 -10.12
CA GLY A 326 18.96 1.00 -10.30
C GLY A 326 17.75 1.17 -11.22
N GLY A 327 16.95 0.12 -11.39
CA GLY A 327 15.73 0.13 -12.19
C GLY A 327 14.51 0.82 -11.54
N ILE A 328 14.71 1.74 -10.60
CA ILE A 328 13.62 2.49 -9.97
C ILE A 328 13.50 3.85 -10.64
N VAL A 329 12.30 4.18 -11.11
CA VAL A 329 11.97 5.50 -11.69
C VAL A 329 10.84 6.12 -10.90
N THR A 330 11.06 7.33 -10.38
CA THR A 330 10.13 8.03 -9.50
C THR A 330 9.78 9.38 -10.08
N PHE A 331 8.49 9.69 -10.14
CA PHE A 331 7.98 10.85 -10.83
C PHE A 331 6.62 11.30 -10.31
N ASN A 332 6.21 12.51 -10.69
CA ASN A 332 4.82 12.96 -10.66
C ASN A 332 4.43 13.45 -12.06
N ILE A 333 3.16 13.29 -12.41
CA ILE A 333 2.59 13.83 -13.64
C ILE A 333 2.20 15.29 -13.42
N LEU A 334 2.37 16.11 -14.45
CA LEU A 334 1.98 17.51 -14.49
C LEU A 334 0.81 17.69 -15.46
N HIS A 335 -0.01 18.70 -15.21
CA HIS A 335 -0.95 19.24 -16.17
C HIS A 335 -0.24 20.16 -17.17
N ASP A 336 -0.94 20.56 -18.24
CA ASP A 336 -0.39 21.48 -19.25
C ASP A 336 -0.04 22.85 -18.68
N ASP A 337 -0.68 23.30 -17.60
CA ASP A 337 -0.35 24.53 -16.85
C ASP A 337 0.82 24.38 -15.86
N GLY A 338 1.37 23.17 -15.71
CA GLY A 338 2.46 22.85 -14.79
C GLY A 338 2.04 22.51 -13.35
N SER A 339 0.74 22.52 -13.04
CA SER A 339 0.22 22.01 -11.77
C SER A 339 0.33 20.48 -11.69
N PHE A 340 0.29 19.90 -10.48
CA PHE A 340 0.46 18.46 -10.30
C PHE A 340 -0.86 17.70 -10.48
N VAL A 341 -0.77 16.56 -11.17
CA VAL A 341 -1.80 15.52 -11.10
C VAL A 341 -1.58 14.73 -9.81
N GLY A 342 -2.65 14.51 -9.04
CA GLY A 342 -2.60 13.72 -7.82
C GLY A 342 -2.18 12.26 -8.09
N TYR A 343 -1.28 11.69 -7.28
CA TYR A 343 -0.86 10.30 -7.46
C TYR A 343 -2.00 9.28 -7.20
N ALA A 344 -3.06 9.66 -6.48
CA ALA A 344 -4.26 8.85 -6.29
C ALA A 344 -5.10 8.79 -7.56
N GLU A 345 -5.23 9.91 -8.29
CA GLU A 345 -5.83 9.95 -9.63
C GLU A 345 -5.04 9.05 -10.59
N PHE A 346 -3.71 9.20 -10.59
CA PHE A 346 -2.84 8.34 -11.39
C PHE A 346 -3.01 6.85 -11.07
N SER A 347 -3.05 6.51 -9.78
CA SER A 347 -3.27 5.14 -9.31
C SER A 347 -4.63 4.57 -9.74
N CYS A 348 -5.69 5.40 -9.73
CA CYS A 348 -7.02 5.03 -10.19
C CYS A 348 -7.02 4.70 -11.69
N LEU A 349 -6.46 5.60 -12.52
CA LEU A 349 -6.36 5.42 -13.96
C LEU A 349 -5.48 4.22 -14.34
N ALA A 350 -4.36 4.04 -13.64
CA ALA A 350 -3.52 2.86 -13.79
C ALA A 350 -4.31 1.57 -13.47
N SER A 351 -5.07 1.56 -12.37
CA SER A 351 -5.87 0.39 -11.97
C SER A 351 -6.95 0.03 -13.00
N ILE A 352 -7.60 1.03 -13.61
CA ILE A 352 -8.57 0.82 -14.70
C ILE A 352 -7.91 0.17 -15.92
N ASN A 353 -6.63 0.47 -16.16
CA ASN A 353 -5.82 -0.12 -17.21
C ASN A 353 -5.06 -1.39 -16.75
N ASN A 354 -5.47 -2.04 -15.66
CA ASN A 354 -4.81 -3.24 -15.11
C ASN A 354 -3.31 -3.05 -14.78
N ILE A 355 -2.90 -1.82 -14.44
CA ILE A 355 -1.55 -1.48 -13.99
C ILE A 355 -1.57 -1.29 -12.48
N THR A 356 -0.76 -2.08 -11.77
CA THR A 356 -0.52 -1.89 -10.33
C THR A 356 0.82 -1.21 -10.09
N ILE A 357 0.79 -0.13 -9.33
CA ILE A 357 1.93 0.77 -9.11
C ILE A 357 1.95 1.24 -7.66
N ARG A 358 3.11 1.71 -7.20
CA ARG A 358 3.27 2.20 -5.84
C ARG A 358 3.27 3.73 -5.83
N THR A 359 2.57 4.30 -4.86
CA THR A 359 2.48 5.76 -4.65
C THR A 359 2.86 6.17 -3.22
N GLY A 360 3.04 7.47 -2.98
CA GLY A 360 3.40 8.05 -1.68
C GLY A 360 4.90 8.26 -1.50
N CYS A 361 5.39 8.23 -0.24
CA CYS A 361 6.81 8.42 0.08
C CYS A 361 7.64 7.11 0.15
N PHE A 362 7.04 5.97 -0.20
CA PHE A 362 7.69 4.64 -0.24
C PHE A 362 8.44 4.22 1.02
N CYS A 363 8.03 4.71 2.19
CA CYS A 363 8.73 4.50 3.46
C CYS A 363 10.16 5.11 3.49
N ASN A 364 10.42 6.16 2.71
CA ASN A 364 11.67 6.93 2.69
C ASN A 364 11.35 8.42 2.87
N PRO A 365 10.87 8.85 4.05
CA PRO A 365 10.37 10.21 4.25
C PRO A 365 11.45 11.28 4.04
N GLY A 366 12.72 11.02 4.40
CA GLY A 366 13.80 11.98 4.18
C GLY A 366 14.08 12.24 2.69
N ALA A 367 14.15 11.19 1.88
CA ALA A 367 14.30 11.31 0.43
C ALA A 367 13.08 11.96 -0.22
N CYS A 368 11.87 11.59 0.23
CA CYS A 368 10.62 12.17 -0.23
C CYS A 368 10.58 13.69 0.01
N GLN A 369 10.85 14.12 1.24
CA GLN A 369 10.91 15.54 1.60
C GLN A 369 11.92 16.31 0.76
N ARG A 370 13.12 15.75 0.58
CA ARG A 370 14.20 16.39 -0.19
C ARG A 370 13.83 16.55 -1.67
N HIS A 371 13.34 15.50 -2.32
CA HIS A 371 12.97 15.53 -3.74
C HIS A 371 11.73 16.37 -4.03
N LEU A 372 10.77 16.41 -3.09
CA LEU A 372 9.57 17.25 -3.22
C LEU A 372 9.81 18.70 -2.77
N GLY A 373 10.96 19.02 -2.18
CA GLY A 373 11.28 20.36 -1.67
C GLY A 373 10.44 20.76 -0.45
N LEU A 374 9.94 19.80 0.31
CA LEU A 374 9.04 20.03 1.44
C LEU A 374 9.84 20.41 2.70
N THR A 375 9.48 21.52 3.32
CA THR A 375 10.02 21.91 4.63
C THR A 375 9.35 21.13 5.76
N ILE A 376 9.92 21.19 6.96
CA ILE A 376 9.31 20.61 8.17
C ILE A 376 7.92 21.22 8.42
N LYS A 377 7.74 22.51 8.13
CA LYS A 377 6.45 23.19 8.28
C LYS A 377 5.43 22.66 7.28
N ASP A 378 5.83 22.41 6.03
CA ASP A 378 4.94 21.88 4.99
C ASP A 378 4.45 20.48 5.36
N VAL A 379 5.35 19.59 5.81
CA VAL A 379 4.96 18.24 6.24
C VAL A 379 4.02 18.27 7.44
N LYS A 380 4.24 19.19 8.40
CA LYS A 380 3.32 19.36 9.53
C LYS A 380 1.96 19.89 9.06
N LYS A 381 1.94 20.85 8.14
CA LYS A 381 0.72 21.40 7.54
C LYS A 381 -0.07 20.34 6.76
N GLN A 382 0.62 19.47 6.03
CA GLN A 382 0.01 18.32 5.35
C GLN A 382 -0.69 17.40 6.36
N PHE A 383 -0.03 17.07 7.47
CA PHE A 383 -0.64 16.29 8.54
C PHE A 383 -1.85 16.99 9.18
N ASP A 384 -1.73 18.28 9.48
CA ASP A 384 -2.83 19.08 10.04
C ASP A 384 -4.03 19.19 9.07
N ALA A 385 -3.77 19.12 7.75
CA ALA A 385 -4.79 19.03 6.70
C ALA A 385 -5.38 17.61 6.54
N GLY A 386 -4.95 16.64 7.36
CA GLY A 386 -5.46 15.28 7.38
C GLY A 386 -4.66 14.26 6.55
N HIS A 387 -3.47 14.62 6.04
CA HIS A 387 -2.62 13.67 5.33
C HIS A 387 -1.95 12.66 6.28
N ILE A 388 -2.11 11.37 5.97
CA ILE A 388 -1.46 10.24 6.61
C ILE A 388 -0.89 9.28 5.56
N CYS A 389 0.12 8.50 5.94
CA CYS A 389 0.73 7.52 5.04
C CYS A 389 -0.30 6.50 4.54
N GLY A 390 -0.49 6.44 3.22
CA GLY A 390 -1.38 5.50 2.55
C GLY A 390 -2.83 5.99 2.35
N ASP A 391 -3.12 7.26 2.65
CA ASP A 391 -4.39 7.87 2.29
C ASP A 391 -4.45 8.29 0.81
N SER A 392 -5.51 9.01 0.44
CA SER A 392 -5.72 9.60 -0.88
C SER A 392 -5.57 11.12 -0.90
N ASN A 393 -5.02 11.72 0.17
CA ASN A 393 -4.74 13.15 0.27
C ASN A 393 -3.35 13.40 -0.35
N ASP A 394 -3.31 13.39 -1.67
CA ASP A 394 -2.08 13.39 -2.46
C ASP A 394 -1.58 14.79 -2.84
N LEU A 395 -2.46 15.79 -2.80
CA LEU A 395 -2.16 17.20 -3.02
C LEU A 395 -2.66 18.04 -1.84
N VAL A 396 -1.78 18.85 -1.25
CA VAL A 396 -2.15 19.85 -0.23
C VAL A 396 -1.69 21.21 -0.73
N GLU A 397 -2.64 22.11 -0.97
CA GLU A 397 -2.38 23.43 -1.58
C GLU A 397 -1.66 23.34 -2.95
N GLY A 398 -1.99 22.32 -3.73
CA GLY A 398 -1.38 22.05 -5.03
C GLY A 398 0.03 21.44 -4.97
N LEU A 399 0.59 21.23 -3.77
CA LEU A 399 1.87 20.54 -3.60
C LEU A 399 1.67 19.04 -3.34
N PRO A 400 2.46 18.17 -4.00
CA PRO A 400 2.36 16.73 -3.79
C PRO A 400 2.87 16.34 -2.40
N THR A 401 2.15 15.40 -1.77
CA THR A 401 2.54 14.79 -0.49
C THR A 401 3.44 13.55 -0.68
N GLY A 402 3.63 13.12 -1.93
CA GLY A 402 4.34 11.90 -2.32
C GLY A 402 4.63 11.86 -3.81
N ALA A 403 5.02 10.69 -4.31
CA ALA A 403 5.30 10.47 -5.73
C ALA A 403 4.70 9.16 -6.24
N VAL A 404 4.77 8.94 -7.56
CA VAL A 404 4.58 7.64 -8.21
C VAL A 404 5.95 6.98 -8.39
N ARG A 405 6.05 5.68 -8.12
CA ARG A 405 7.28 4.89 -8.31
C ARG A 405 7.02 3.63 -9.12
N VAL A 406 7.79 3.50 -10.20
CA VAL A 406 7.92 2.28 -10.99
C VAL A 406 9.20 1.57 -10.57
N SER A 407 9.09 0.30 -10.17
CA SER A 407 10.22 -0.53 -9.76
C SER A 407 10.36 -1.69 -10.74
N ILE A 408 11.39 -1.64 -11.58
CA ILE A 408 11.61 -2.63 -12.63
C ILE A 408 12.32 -3.84 -12.03
N GLY A 409 11.69 -5.00 -12.19
CA GLY A 409 12.23 -6.29 -11.74
C GLY A 409 12.74 -7.12 -12.92
N TYR A 410 13.37 -8.25 -12.61
CA TYR A 410 13.91 -9.16 -13.62
C TYR A 410 12.83 -9.83 -14.50
N MET A 411 11.57 -9.84 -14.05
CA MET A 411 10.44 -10.35 -14.83
C MET A 411 9.77 -9.26 -15.70
N THR A 412 10.13 -7.99 -15.50
CA THR A 412 9.55 -6.89 -16.28
C THR A 412 10.08 -6.95 -17.71
N THR A 413 9.19 -6.84 -18.69
CA THR A 413 9.55 -6.85 -20.12
C THR A 413 9.46 -5.44 -20.70
N LYS A 414 10.08 -5.21 -21.86
CA LYS A 414 9.92 -3.96 -22.60
C LYS A 414 8.44 -3.67 -22.92
N SER A 415 7.68 -4.69 -23.32
CA SER A 415 6.25 -4.55 -23.62
C SER A 415 5.43 -4.06 -22.42
N SER A 416 5.79 -4.47 -21.19
CA SER A 416 5.15 -3.95 -19.97
C SER A 416 5.43 -2.45 -19.77
N ILE A 417 6.64 -2.00 -20.09
CA ILE A 417 7.04 -0.59 -20.01
C ILE A 417 6.36 0.23 -21.12
N ASP A 418 6.33 -0.29 -22.35
CA ASP A 418 5.65 0.34 -23.48
C ASP A 418 4.15 0.51 -23.20
N TYR A 419 3.51 -0.51 -22.60
CA TYR A 419 2.11 -0.44 -22.20
C TYR A 419 1.88 0.68 -21.18
N LEU A 420 2.69 0.75 -20.12
CA LEU A 420 2.61 1.83 -19.14
C LEU A 420 2.79 3.21 -19.78
N LEU A 421 3.79 3.37 -20.65
CA LEU A 421 4.03 4.63 -21.37
C LEU A 421 2.82 5.01 -22.23
N SER A 422 2.24 4.05 -22.95
CA SER A 422 1.04 4.29 -23.77
C SER A 422 -0.16 4.72 -22.92
N THR A 423 -0.37 4.11 -21.74
CA THR A 423 -1.41 4.53 -20.81
C THR A 423 -1.16 5.94 -20.30
N ILE A 424 0.08 6.28 -19.94
CA ILE A 424 0.43 7.63 -19.50
C ILE A 424 0.14 8.65 -20.61
N GLN A 425 0.56 8.36 -21.84
CA GLN A 425 0.31 9.23 -22.99
C GLN A 425 -1.19 9.41 -23.25
N ASN A 426 -1.95 8.32 -23.27
CA ASN A 426 -3.38 8.35 -23.58
C ASN A 426 -4.21 9.06 -22.52
N CYS A 427 -3.82 8.96 -21.24
CA CYS A 427 -4.56 9.51 -20.11
C CYS A 427 -4.17 10.95 -19.77
N PHE A 428 -2.90 11.34 -19.95
CA PHE A 428 -2.39 12.60 -19.40
C PHE A 428 -1.83 13.58 -20.44
N ILE A 429 -1.54 13.16 -21.67
CA ILE A 429 -1.20 14.12 -22.73
C ILE A 429 -2.49 14.76 -23.24
N ASP A 430 -2.46 16.09 -23.35
CA ASP A 430 -3.56 16.89 -23.82
C ASP A 430 -3.80 16.62 -25.32
N LYS A 431 -4.93 15.99 -25.61
CA LYS A 431 -5.45 15.83 -26.98
C LYS A 431 -6.10 17.14 -27.43
N LYS A 432 -5.35 18.24 -27.49
CA LYS A 432 -5.84 19.43 -28.22
C LYS A 432 -5.77 19.08 -29.70
N GLU A 433 -6.90 18.64 -30.27
CA GLU A 433 -7.08 18.79 -31.70
C GLU A 433 -6.87 20.27 -32.03
N VAL A 434 -5.87 20.56 -32.86
CA VAL A 434 -5.81 21.81 -33.61
C VAL A 434 -6.96 21.74 -34.62
N LYS A 435 -8.21 21.88 -34.15
CA LYS A 435 -9.26 22.36 -35.04
C LYS A 435 -8.92 23.83 -35.28
N SER A 436 -8.32 24.08 -36.43
CA SER A 436 -8.48 25.35 -37.14
C SER A 436 -9.99 25.56 -37.34
N VAL A 437 -10.65 26.10 -36.32
CA VAL A 437 -12.01 26.60 -36.47
C VAL A 437 -11.84 28.00 -37.03
N ASN A 438 -11.92 28.08 -38.34
CA ASN A 438 -12.31 29.29 -39.04
C ASN A 438 -13.57 29.82 -38.35
N ARG A 439 -13.42 30.88 -37.56
CA ARG A 439 -14.54 31.67 -37.03
C ARG A 439 -15.19 32.37 -38.21
N ASN A 440 -16.04 31.67 -38.96
CA ASN A 440 -17.04 32.21 -39.89
C ASN A 440 -17.95 31.06 -40.33
N GLY A 441 -18.90 30.75 -39.45
CA GLY A 441 -19.93 29.74 -39.67
C GLY A 441 -20.99 29.82 -38.59
N ILE A 442 -21.40 31.05 -38.23
CA ILE A 442 -22.62 31.28 -37.45
C ILE A 442 -23.77 30.93 -38.39
N PHE A 443 -24.18 29.67 -38.39
CA PHE A 443 -25.47 29.29 -38.95
C PHE A 443 -26.55 29.70 -37.97
N HIS A 444 -27.30 30.73 -38.36
CA HIS A 444 -28.65 30.96 -37.88
C HIS A 444 -29.48 29.70 -38.11
N GLY A 445 -30.09 29.20 -37.03
CA GLY A 445 -31.07 28.13 -37.03
C GLY A 445 -32.06 28.32 -35.90
N ASN A 446 -33.02 29.22 -36.13
CA ASN A 446 -34.37 29.30 -35.57
C ASN A 446 -34.61 29.11 -34.05
N ASN A 447 -35.02 30.23 -33.45
CA ASN A 447 -36.00 30.26 -32.37
C ASN A 447 -37.23 29.41 -32.74
N ASN A 448 -37.50 28.39 -31.92
CA ASN A 448 -38.81 28.11 -31.31
C ASN A 448 -38.78 26.69 -30.73
N LEU A 449 -38.56 26.57 -29.42
CA LEU A 449 -39.16 25.53 -28.56
C LEU A 449 -39.13 26.05 -27.11
N SER A 450 -40.23 25.82 -26.43
CA SER A 450 -40.68 26.37 -25.14
C SER A 450 -39.69 26.28 -23.98
N ALA A 451 -39.90 27.13 -22.96
CA ALA A 451 -39.24 27.12 -21.65
C ALA A 451 -38.93 25.69 -21.15
N ASN A 452 -37.64 25.35 -21.03
CA ASN A 452 -37.21 24.06 -20.51
C ASN A 452 -37.16 24.12 -18.98
N GLU A 453 -38.30 23.81 -18.35
CA GLU A 453 -38.37 23.51 -16.92
C GLU A 453 -37.56 22.25 -16.60
N SER A 454 -36.79 22.26 -15.51
CA SER A 454 -36.13 21.06 -14.97
C SER A 454 -37.17 20.02 -14.57
N LYS A 455 -36.98 18.76 -14.97
CA LYS A 455 -37.94 17.68 -14.75
C LYS A 455 -37.37 16.59 -13.85
N LEU A 456 -38.23 15.99 -13.03
CA LEU A 456 -37.93 14.73 -12.37
C LEU A 456 -38.20 13.60 -13.37
N ILE A 457 -37.18 12.80 -13.66
CA ILE A 457 -37.23 11.68 -14.62
C ILE A 457 -37.55 10.37 -13.92
N GLY A 458 -37.01 10.17 -12.72
CA GLY A 458 -37.19 8.91 -12.03
C GLY A 458 -36.81 8.96 -10.56
N ILE A 459 -37.43 8.04 -9.81
CA ILE A 459 -37.09 7.76 -8.42
C ILE A 459 -36.60 6.32 -8.35
N CYS A 460 -35.44 6.12 -7.74
CA CYS A 460 -34.83 4.82 -7.54
C CYS A 460 -34.60 4.55 -6.06
N ILE A 461 -34.96 3.35 -5.62
CA ILE A 461 -34.78 2.88 -4.26
C ILE A 461 -33.81 1.71 -4.30
N PHE A 462 -32.94 1.61 -3.30
CA PHE A 462 -32.00 0.51 -3.16
C PHE A 462 -32.26 -0.22 -1.85
N PRO A 463 -33.29 -1.10 -1.78
CA PRO A 463 -33.65 -1.79 -0.55
C PRO A 463 -32.48 -2.52 0.10
N ILE A 464 -31.73 -3.30 -0.68
CA ILE A 464 -30.55 -4.01 -0.22
C ILE A 464 -29.29 -3.24 -0.61
N LYS A 465 -28.40 -3.01 0.36
CA LYS A 465 -27.07 -2.44 0.12
C LYS A 465 -26.35 -3.25 -0.97
N SER A 466 -25.81 -2.54 -1.96
CA SER A 466 -25.03 -3.14 -3.06
C SER A 466 -25.83 -3.97 -4.08
N CYS A 467 -27.17 -4.05 -3.99
CA CYS A 467 -28.01 -4.68 -5.02
C CYS A 467 -28.58 -3.66 -6.03
N GLY A 468 -29.24 -4.12 -7.09
CA GLY A 468 -29.85 -3.28 -8.14
C GLY A 468 -30.91 -2.29 -7.64
N ALA A 469 -31.30 -1.35 -8.51
CA ALA A 469 -32.33 -0.36 -8.22
C ALA A 469 -33.74 -0.94 -8.37
N PHE A 470 -34.63 -0.57 -7.46
CA PHE A 470 -36.07 -0.62 -7.66
C PHE A 470 -36.53 0.73 -8.24
N LYS A 471 -36.98 0.74 -9.50
CA LYS A 471 -37.44 1.96 -10.20
C LYS A 471 -38.93 2.19 -9.90
N VAL A 472 -39.27 3.36 -9.38
CA VAL A 472 -40.65 3.73 -9.04
C VAL A 472 -41.31 4.43 -10.22
N HIS A 473 -42.55 4.03 -10.54
CA HIS A 473 -43.30 4.59 -11.67
C HIS A 473 -44.30 5.70 -11.30
N ASN A 474 -44.78 5.74 -10.05
CA ASN A 474 -45.81 6.68 -9.61
C ASN A 474 -45.27 7.60 -8.49
N PHE A 475 -45.57 7.27 -7.23
CA PHE A 475 -45.15 8.02 -6.06
C PHE A 475 -44.45 7.09 -5.06
N TRP A 476 -43.65 7.64 -4.16
CA TRP A 476 -43.03 6.88 -3.07
C TRP A 476 -43.00 7.66 -1.76
N PRO A 477 -43.25 7.01 -0.60
CA PRO A 477 -43.24 7.71 0.69
C PRO A 477 -41.83 8.14 1.12
N ILE A 478 -41.73 9.34 1.69
CA ILE A 478 -40.53 9.85 2.35
C ILE A 478 -40.67 9.70 3.87
N THR A 479 -39.60 9.27 4.51
CA THR A 479 -39.50 9.08 5.97
C THR A 479 -38.37 9.94 6.55
N SER A 480 -38.23 9.98 7.87
CA SER A 480 -37.13 10.67 8.54
C SER A 480 -35.73 10.13 8.18
N LYS A 481 -35.65 8.94 7.56
CA LYS A 481 -34.40 8.25 7.17
C LYS A 481 -34.09 8.36 5.66
N GLY A 482 -35.00 8.92 4.86
CA GLY A 482 -34.95 8.91 3.39
C GLY A 482 -36.22 8.31 2.77
N PHE A 483 -36.16 7.84 1.53
CA PHE A 483 -37.25 7.06 0.93
C PHE A 483 -37.55 5.81 1.76
N LYS A 484 -38.83 5.49 1.96
CA LYS A 484 -39.26 4.30 2.71
C LYS A 484 -38.59 3.06 2.12
N TYR A 485 -38.04 2.19 2.96
CA TYR A 485 -37.33 0.96 2.55
C TYR A 485 -35.98 1.16 1.84
N ASP A 486 -35.46 2.37 1.66
CA ASP A 486 -34.12 2.57 1.09
C ASP A 486 -33.01 2.13 2.05
N ARG A 487 -32.16 1.21 1.60
CA ARG A 487 -30.97 0.70 2.31
C ARG A 487 -31.29 0.20 3.73
N GLU A 488 -32.41 -0.50 3.88
CA GLU A 488 -32.80 -1.16 5.13
C GLU A 488 -32.20 -2.57 5.27
N TRP A 489 -31.78 -3.20 4.17
CA TRP A 489 -31.22 -4.54 4.17
C TRP A 489 -29.75 -4.59 3.74
N MET A 490 -29.04 -5.62 4.18
CA MET A 490 -27.69 -5.95 3.75
C MET A 490 -27.45 -7.46 3.70
N ILE A 491 -26.61 -7.89 2.76
CA ILE A 491 -26.13 -9.27 2.70
C ILE A 491 -24.83 -9.36 3.48
N VAL A 492 -24.72 -10.33 4.37
CA VAL A 492 -23.51 -10.60 5.16
C VAL A 492 -23.01 -12.01 4.92
N ASN A 493 -21.72 -12.23 5.13
CA ASN A 493 -21.13 -13.57 5.15
C ASN A 493 -21.21 -14.22 6.55
N ARG A 494 -20.75 -15.47 6.68
CA ARG A 494 -20.66 -16.22 7.94
C ARG A 494 -19.95 -15.50 9.10
N ASN A 495 -19.05 -14.55 8.79
CA ASN A 495 -18.31 -13.78 9.79
C ASN A 495 -19.06 -12.50 10.21
N GLY A 496 -20.28 -12.26 9.72
CA GLY A 496 -21.05 -11.04 9.98
C GLY A 496 -20.45 -9.81 9.32
N VAL A 497 -19.75 -9.96 8.19
CA VAL A 497 -19.23 -8.82 7.40
C VAL A 497 -20.15 -8.58 6.21
N ALA A 498 -20.61 -7.34 6.04
CA ALA A 498 -21.45 -6.96 4.91
C ALA A 498 -20.70 -7.04 3.58
N LEU A 499 -21.30 -7.71 2.60
CA LEU A 499 -20.80 -7.74 1.23
C LEU A 499 -20.95 -6.38 0.56
N THR A 500 -20.05 -6.12 -0.39
CA THR A 500 -20.06 -4.91 -1.21
C THR A 500 -19.90 -5.26 -2.68
N GLN A 501 -20.33 -4.37 -3.58
CA GLN A 501 -20.08 -4.53 -5.02
C GLN A 501 -18.59 -4.58 -5.38
N LYS A 502 -17.69 -4.07 -4.53
CA LYS A 502 -16.23 -4.19 -4.74
C LYS A 502 -15.72 -5.61 -4.53
N THR A 503 -16.36 -6.35 -3.62
CA THR A 503 -16.01 -7.73 -3.28
C THR A 503 -16.77 -8.74 -4.14
N SER A 504 -18.00 -8.41 -4.56
CA SER A 504 -18.82 -9.23 -5.47
C SER A 504 -19.67 -8.32 -6.35
N SER A 505 -19.24 -8.12 -7.60
CA SER A 505 -19.95 -7.29 -8.58
C SER A 505 -21.32 -7.89 -8.95
N ALA A 506 -21.45 -9.22 -8.92
CA ALA A 506 -22.68 -9.95 -9.24
C ALA A 506 -23.90 -9.52 -8.42
N MET A 507 -23.71 -8.89 -7.25
CA MET A 507 -24.80 -8.32 -6.46
C MET A 507 -25.64 -7.31 -7.26
N CYS A 508 -25.08 -6.63 -8.27
CA CYS A 508 -25.85 -5.70 -9.12
C CYS A 508 -26.93 -6.39 -9.95
N LEU A 509 -26.82 -7.69 -10.19
CA LEU A 509 -27.78 -8.50 -10.95
C LEU A 509 -29.02 -8.84 -10.12
N ILE A 510 -28.93 -8.76 -8.79
CA ILE A 510 -30.07 -8.95 -7.90
C ILE A 510 -30.89 -7.67 -7.90
N ARG A 511 -32.09 -7.72 -8.48
CA ARG A 511 -33.05 -6.62 -8.57
C ARG A 511 -34.14 -6.78 -7.50
N PRO A 512 -34.08 -6.02 -6.40
CA PRO A 512 -35.13 -6.01 -5.39
C PRO A 512 -36.37 -5.24 -5.89
N ILE A 513 -37.56 -5.71 -5.53
CA ILE A 513 -38.85 -5.07 -5.76
C ILE A 513 -39.59 -5.02 -4.42
N VAL A 514 -40.08 -3.85 -4.04
CA VAL A 514 -40.89 -3.68 -2.84
C VAL A 514 -42.35 -3.65 -3.24
N ASP A 515 -43.11 -4.65 -2.80
CA ASP A 515 -44.56 -4.74 -2.97
C ASP A 515 -45.24 -4.40 -1.64
N GLU A 516 -45.82 -3.20 -1.55
CA GLU A 516 -46.53 -2.74 -0.35
C GLU A 516 -47.91 -3.39 -0.20
N ASP A 517 -48.55 -3.81 -1.29
CA ASP A 517 -49.89 -4.42 -1.24
C ASP A 517 -49.79 -5.84 -0.66
N GLN A 518 -48.78 -6.60 -1.08
CA GLN A 518 -48.50 -7.94 -0.56
C GLN A 518 -47.63 -7.95 0.70
N GLN A 519 -47.13 -6.79 1.12
CA GLN A 519 -46.18 -6.64 2.23
C GLN A 519 -44.91 -7.50 2.08
N THR A 520 -44.37 -7.60 0.86
CA THR A 520 -43.20 -8.44 0.54
C THR A 520 -42.09 -7.68 -0.20
N LEU A 521 -40.84 -8.00 0.13
CA LEU A 521 -39.64 -7.72 -0.66
C LEU A 521 -39.34 -8.91 -1.56
N ILE A 522 -39.40 -8.70 -2.88
CA ILE A 522 -39.15 -9.73 -3.89
C ILE A 522 -37.75 -9.50 -4.46
N LEU A 523 -36.89 -10.53 -4.46
CA LEU A 523 -35.57 -10.49 -5.08
C LEU A 523 -35.62 -11.26 -6.39
N GLN A 524 -35.21 -10.62 -7.48
CA GLN A 524 -35.15 -11.19 -8.82
C GLN A 524 -33.71 -11.23 -9.32
N CYS A 525 -33.36 -12.29 -10.04
CA CYS A 525 -32.11 -12.39 -10.80
C CYS A 525 -32.46 -13.10 -12.11
N GLU A 526 -31.94 -12.68 -13.27
CA GLU A 526 -32.38 -13.27 -14.56
C GLU A 526 -32.03 -14.76 -14.69
N GLU A 527 -30.94 -15.19 -14.05
CA GLU A 527 -30.45 -16.58 -14.10
C GLU A 527 -31.01 -17.47 -12.98
N TYR A 528 -31.66 -16.89 -11.96
CA TYR A 528 -32.15 -17.61 -10.77
C TYR A 528 -33.60 -17.22 -10.49
N GLY A 529 -34.48 -18.18 -10.15
CA GLY A 529 -35.89 -17.88 -9.84
C GLY A 529 -36.06 -16.80 -8.77
N SER A 530 -37.21 -16.14 -8.69
CA SER A 530 -37.44 -15.08 -7.70
C SER A 530 -37.70 -15.62 -6.29
N ILE A 531 -37.37 -14.83 -5.27
CA ILE A 531 -37.69 -15.15 -3.87
C ILE A 531 -38.38 -13.98 -3.18
N ALA A 532 -39.47 -14.25 -2.46
CA ALA A 532 -40.23 -13.25 -1.72
C ALA A 532 -39.99 -13.38 -0.21
N ILE A 533 -39.85 -12.25 0.47
CA ILE A 533 -39.55 -12.16 1.90
C ILE A 533 -40.51 -11.14 2.52
N PRO A 534 -41.10 -11.37 3.70
CA PRO A 534 -41.95 -10.37 4.35
C PRO A 534 -41.20 -9.06 4.61
N LEU A 535 -41.83 -7.92 4.30
CA LEU A 535 -41.28 -6.60 4.64
C LEU A 535 -41.13 -6.48 6.15
N ASP A 536 -42.14 -6.88 6.92
CA ASP A 536 -42.10 -6.96 8.37
C ASP A 536 -41.76 -8.38 8.85
N VAL A 537 -40.47 -8.61 9.08
CA VAL A 537 -39.94 -9.89 9.59
C VAL A 537 -40.57 -10.27 10.94
N THR A 538 -41.09 -9.31 11.71
CA THR A 538 -41.68 -9.54 13.04
C THR A 538 -43.13 -10.03 13.02
N LYS A 539 -43.83 -9.94 11.87
CA LYS A 539 -45.26 -10.29 11.73
C LYS A 539 -45.53 -11.58 10.95
N SER A 540 -44.49 -12.28 10.51
CA SER A 540 -44.66 -13.54 9.78
C SER A 540 -45.28 -14.63 10.68
N SER A 541 -46.29 -15.33 10.16
CA SER A 541 -47.08 -16.34 10.88
C SER A 541 -46.34 -17.65 11.19
N ASP A 542 -45.11 -17.80 10.70
CA ASP A 542 -44.21 -18.93 10.99
C ASP A 542 -43.43 -18.71 12.31
N PHE A 543 -44.16 -18.29 13.36
CA PHE A 543 -43.61 -17.97 14.69
C PHE A 543 -43.15 -19.22 15.48
N ARG A 544 -43.10 -20.39 14.86
CA ARG A 544 -42.54 -21.61 15.44
C ARG A 544 -41.36 -22.03 14.57
N THR A 545 -40.17 -21.95 15.17
CA THR A 545 -38.88 -22.48 14.69
C THR A 545 -38.05 -21.70 13.67
N HIS A 546 -37.89 -20.38 13.80
CA HIS A 546 -36.57 -19.73 13.71
C HIS A 546 -36.62 -18.38 14.44
N THR A 547 -35.97 -18.32 15.60
CA THR A 547 -35.71 -17.07 16.32
C THR A 547 -35.07 -16.06 15.38
N SER A 548 -35.69 -14.90 15.17
CA SER A 548 -35.05 -13.74 14.58
C SER A 548 -33.91 -13.27 15.50
N SER A 549 -32.77 -13.96 15.41
CA SER A 549 -31.61 -13.67 16.27
C SER A 549 -31.08 -12.30 15.89
N LEU A 550 -31.04 -11.40 16.88
CA LEU A 550 -30.39 -10.10 16.72
C LEU A 550 -28.90 -10.34 16.49
N CYS A 551 -28.41 -10.09 15.28
CA CYS A 551 -27.01 -10.31 14.92
C CYS A 551 -26.26 -8.98 14.81
N GLN A 552 -25.00 -8.95 15.24
CA GLN A 552 -24.11 -7.80 15.07
C GLN A 552 -23.28 -7.98 13.80
N SER A 553 -23.30 -7.00 12.90
CA SER A 553 -22.48 -6.98 11.68
C SER A 553 -21.63 -5.72 11.61
N LYS A 554 -20.47 -5.80 10.96
CA LYS A 554 -19.59 -4.64 10.73
C LYS A 554 -19.83 -4.03 9.36
N VAL A 555 -20.31 -2.78 9.33
CA VAL A 555 -20.51 -1.99 8.10
C VAL A 555 -19.66 -0.73 8.19
N CYS A 556 -18.69 -0.57 7.29
CA CYS A 556 -17.84 0.63 7.23
C CYS A 556 -17.18 1.02 8.58
N GLY A 557 -16.91 0.04 9.46
CA GLY A 557 -16.33 0.28 10.79
C GLY A 557 -17.31 0.19 11.95
N ASP A 558 -18.60 0.44 11.71
CA ASP A 558 -19.66 0.49 12.72
C ASP A 558 -20.28 -0.90 12.95
N ARG A 559 -20.66 -1.21 14.21
CA ARG A 559 -21.44 -2.41 14.56
C ARG A 559 -22.93 -2.08 14.45
N ILE A 560 -23.65 -2.81 13.61
CA ILE A 560 -25.08 -2.61 13.38
C ILE A 560 -25.85 -3.86 13.81
N GLN A 561 -26.97 -3.65 14.49
CA GLN A 561 -27.91 -4.72 14.84
C GLN A 561 -29.01 -4.88 13.79
N GLY A 562 -29.29 -6.12 13.41
CA GLY A 562 -30.35 -6.44 12.45
C GLY A 562 -31.02 -7.78 12.71
N TYR A 563 -32.17 -7.97 12.06
CA TYR A 563 -32.94 -9.21 12.07
C TYR A 563 -32.54 -10.08 10.87
N ASP A 564 -32.31 -11.36 11.11
CA ASP A 564 -32.11 -12.37 10.06
C ASP A 564 -33.43 -12.64 9.32
N CYS A 565 -33.40 -12.58 7.99
CA CYS A 565 -34.54 -12.84 7.12
C CYS A 565 -34.76 -14.33 6.79
N GLY A 566 -33.93 -15.24 7.34
CA GLY A 566 -34.17 -16.68 7.37
C GLY A 566 -33.44 -17.51 6.32
N ASP A 567 -33.52 -18.83 6.48
CA ASP A 567 -32.68 -19.79 5.74
C ASP A 567 -33.02 -19.89 4.23
N LYS A 568 -34.29 -19.65 3.85
CA LYS A 568 -34.70 -19.73 2.44
C LYS A 568 -34.00 -18.67 1.58
N VAL A 569 -33.97 -17.42 2.05
CA VAL A 569 -33.23 -16.34 1.36
C VAL A 569 -31.72 -16.52 1.49
N ALA A 570 -31.24 -17.04 2.62
CA ALA A 570 -29.82 -17.34 2.81
C ALA A 570 -29.29 -18.32 1.75
N ASN A 571 -30.02 -19.41 1.50
CA ASN A 571 -29.67 -20.41 0.49
C ASN A 571 -29.75 -19.82 -0.91
N TRP A 572 -30.84 -19.12 -1.23
CA TRP A 572 -31.01 -18.46 -2.53
C TRP A 572 -29.88 -17.48 -2.85
N LEU A 573 -29.48 -16.66 -1.88
CA LEU A 573 -28.36 -15.72 -2.04
C LEU A 573 -27.02 -16.43 -2.20
N SER A 574 -26.80 -17.52 -1.45
CA SER A 574 -25.56 -18.28 -1.51
C SER A 574 -25.38 -18.96 -2.87
N GLU A 575 -26.48 -19.48 -3.44
CA GLU A 575 -26.52 -20.04 -4.79
C GLU A 575 -26.33 -18.95 -5.85
N THR A 576 -27.12 -17.87 -5.79
CA THR A 576 -27.10 -16.78 -6.78
C THR A 576 -25.74 -16.10 -6.88
N LEU A 577 -25.02 -15.94 -5.75
CA LEU A 577 -23.72 -15.28 -5.71
C LEU A 577 -22.53 -16.24 -5.71
N ALA A 578 -22.78 -17.56 -5.74
CA ALA A 578 -21.76 -18.61 -5.62
C ALA A 578 -20.81 -18.43 -4.42
N ILE A 579 -21.34 -17.93 -3.29
CA ILE A 579 -20.61 -17.72 -2.04
C ILE A 579 -21.36 -18.45 -0.93
N PRO A 580 -20.74 -19.40 -0.21
CA PRO A 580 -21.43 -20.14 0.84
C PRO A 580 -21.74 -19.26 2.07
N ASP A 581 -22.73 -19.69 2.83
CA ASP A 581 -23.09 -19.15 4.15
C ASP A 581 -23.45 -17.65 4.14
N LEU A 582 -24.19 -17.19 3.12
CA LEU A 582 -24.71 -15.82 3.09
C LEU A 582 -26.00 -15.69 3.88
N ARG A 583 -26.22 -14.51 4.49
CA ARG A 583 -27.43 -14.16 5.22
C ARG A 583 -27.92 -12.78 4.80
N LEU A 584 -29.23 -12.61 4.72
CA LEU A 584 -29.85 -11.29 4.53
C LEU A 584 -30.29 -10.74 5.88
N PHE A 585 -29.79 -9.55 6.24
CA PHE A 585 -30.16 -8.86 7.46
C PHE A 585 -30.95 -7.59 7.17
N ARG A 586 -32.04 -7.38 7.91
CA ARG A 586 -32.78 -6.11 7.96
C ARG A 586 -32.35 -5.30 9.19
N LYS A 587 -32.00 -4.03 9.01
CA LYS A 587 -31.61 -3.13 10.11
C LYS A 587 -32.72 -3.03 11.17
N ASN A 588 -32.35 -3.01 12.45
CA ASN A 588 -33.29 -2.75 13.54
C ASN A 588 -33.67 -1.26 13.60
N ASP A 589 -34.98 -0.96 13.62
CA ASP A 589 -35.50 0.41 13.68
C ASP A 589 -35.16 1.17 14.97
N LYS A 590 -34.81 0.45 16.05
CA LYS A 590 -34.37 1.06 17.32
C LYS A 590 -32.90 1.52 17.29
N ASP A 591 -32.12 1.10 16.30
CA ASP A 591 -30.69 1.45 16.16
C ASP A 591 -30.53 2.74 15.33
N LYS A 592 -30.45 3.88 16.03
CA LYS A 592 -30.33 5.21 15.40
C LYS A 592 -28.88 5.47 15.00
N ARG A 593 -28.61 5.55 13.70
CA ARG A 593 -27.32 5.98 13.17
C ARG A 593 -27.38 7.46 12.81
N LEU A 594 -26.54 8.25 13.47
CA LEU A 594 -26.50 9.70 13.34
C LEU A 594 -25.28 10.12 12.52
N PHE A 595 -25.48 11.01 11.55
CA PHE A 595 -24.37 11.55 10.75
C PHE A 595 -23.48 12.47 11.61
N LYS A 596 -22.20 12.13 11.79
CA LYS A 596 -21.21 13.02 12.42
C LYS A 596 -20.55 13.89 11.36
N LYS A 597 -20.99 15.14 11.21
CA LYS A 597 -20.10 16.18 10.64
C LYS A 597 -19.09 16.55 11.72
N GLN A 598 -17.82 16.22 11.51
CA GLN A 598 -16.75 16.95 12.19
C GLN A 598 -16.79 18.39 11.64
N ASN A 599 -17.00 19.37 12.53
CA ASN A 599 -16.94 20.82 12.29
C ASN A 599 -18.22 21.57 11.87
N ASP A 600 -19.36 21.40 12.56
CA ASP A 600 -20.32 22.50 12.66
C ASP A 600 -21.17 22.41 13.94
N LYS A 601 -21.00 23.37 14.85
CA LYS A 601 -21.86 23.53 16.03
C LYS A 601 -23.17 24.17 15.60
N GLY A 602 -24.27 23.39 15.55
CA GLY A 602 -25.62 23.95 15.62
C GLY A 602 -26.64 23.58 14.53
N LYS A 603 -26.43 22.57 13.68
CA LYS A 603 -27.50 22.05 12.78
C LYS A 603 -28.06 20.73 13.29
N GLU A 604 -29.39 20.56 13.15
CA GLU A 604 -30.14 19.36 13.53
C GLU A 604 -29.52 18.08 12.95
N MET A 605 -29.37 17.06 13.80
CA MET A 605 -28.76 15.79 13.46
C MET A 605 -29.76 14.91 12.69
N GLN A 606 -29.45 14.55 11.45
CA GLN A 606 -30.30 13.69 10.61
C GLN A 606 -29.94 12.20 10.78
N GLU A 607 -30.97 11.35 10.86
CA GLU A 607 -30.83 9.90 10.98
C GLU A 607 -30.60 9.26 9.60
N ILE A 608 -29.61 8.39 9.45
CA ILE A 608 -29.31 7.71 8.18
C ILE A 608 -29.48 6.19 8.36
N ALA A 609 -29.99 5.50 7.34
CA ALA A 609 -30.04 4.04 7.29
C ALA A 609 -28.63 3.44 7.03
N LEU A 610 -28.51 2.44 6.15
CA LEU A 610 -27.22 1.84 5.75
C LEU A 610 -26.49 2.64 4.65
N SER A 611 -26.90 3.88 4.38
CA SER A 611 -26.29 4.78 3.39
C SER A 611 -24.88 5.23 3.80
N ASN A 612 -24.04 5.54 2.83
CA ASN A 612 -22.63 5.89 3.08
C ASN A 612 -22.46 7.34 3.55
N GLN A 613 -23.13 8.31 2.90
CA GLN A 613 -22.85 9.74 3.11
C GLN A 613 -24.09 10.64 3.19
N ALA A 614 -25.22 10.28 2.57
CA ALA A 614 -26.45 11.08 2.56
C ALA A 614 -27.71 10.19 2.47
N GLN A 615 -28.87 10.76 2.82
CA GLN A 615 -30.17 10.09 2.70
C GLN A 615 -30.61 9.94 1.23
N PHE A 616 -30.34 10.95 0.41
CA PHE A 616 -30.67 10.97 -1.01
C PHE A 616 -29.40 11.25 -1.84
N LEU A 617 -29.32 10.64 -3.00
CA LEU A 617 -28.33 10.97 -4.02
C LEU A 617 -29.06 11.50 -5.25
N LEU A 618 -28.73 12.72 -5.68
CA LEU A 618 -29.30 13.34 -6.87
C LEU A 618 -28.37 13.10 -8.07
N ILE A 619 -28.96 12.77 -9.22
CA ILE A 619 -28.26 12.65 -10.50
C ILE A 619 -28.98 13.50 -11.52
N ASN A 620 -28.22 14.30 -12.27
CA ASN A 620 -28.72 14.96 -13.46
C ASN A 620 -28.41 14.13 -14.71
N LEU A 621 -29.46 13.71 -15.42
CA LEU A 621 -29.40 12.96 -16.66
C LEU A 621 -28.61 13.71 -17.74
N THR A 622 -28.73 15.04 -17.81
CA THR A 622 -28.01 15.88 -18.77
C THR A 622 -26.50 15.85 -18.48
N SER A 623 -26.10 15.89 -17.20
CA SER A 623 -24.71 15.68 -16.77
C SER A 623 -24.20 14.28 -17.10
N VAL A 624 -25.03 13.24 -16.91
CA VAL A 624 -24.67 11.85 -17.23
C VAL A 624 -24.51 11.65 -18.74
N ARG A 625 -25.37 12.23 -19.57
CA ARG A 625 -25.23 12.20 -21.04
C ARG A 625 -23.95 12.88 -21.50
N TRP A 626 -23.67 14.09 -20.98
CA TRP A 626 -22.41 14.78 -21.25
C TRP A 626 -21.20 13.90 -20.88
N LEU A 627 -21.25 13.22 -19.73
CA LEU A 627 -20.18 12.32 -19.31
C LEU A 627 -20.07 11.10 -20.23
N ALA A 628 -21.20 10.50 -20.62
CA ALA A 628 -21.23 9.38 -21.54
C ALA A 628 -20.64 9.75 -22.91
N GLU A 629 -20.90 10.96 -23.41
CA GLU A 629 -20.28 11.50 -24.62
C GLU A 629 -18.76 11.65 -24.47
N LYS A 630 -18.29 12.22 -23.35
CA LYS A 630 -16.85 12.35 -23.07
C LYS A 630 -16.15 11.00 -22.94
N VAL A 631 -16.85 9.98 -22.43
CA VAL A 631 -16.35 8.61 -22.35
C VAL A 631 -16.33 7.95 -23.73
N LYS A 632 -17.33 8.19 -24.59
CA LYS A 632 -17.36 7.72 -25.99
C LYS A 632 -16.22 8.30 -26.83
N GLU A 633 -15.91 9.58 -26.67
CA GLU A 633 -14.74 10.21 -27.33
C GLU A 633 -13.41 9.55 -26.91
N CYS A 634 -13.37 8.87 -25.77
CA CYS A 634 -12.19 8.18 -25.26
C CYS A 634 -12.10 6.69 -25.65
N ASN A 635 -13.19 6.04 -26.08
CA ASN A 635 -13.23 4.58 -26.35
C ASN A 635 -14.19 4.24 -27.51
N GLU A 636 -13.65 3.67 -28.60
CA GLU A 636 -14.40 3.34 -29.83
C GLU A 636 -15.26 2.05 -29.77
N SER A 637 -15.33 1.33 -28.65
CA SER A 637 -15.61 -0.13 -28.68
C SER A 637 -16.91 -0.65 -28.04
N TYR A 638 -17.86 0.15 -27.56
CA TYR A 638 -19.12 -0.43 -27.00
C TYR A 638 -20.37 0.39 -27.30
N ASP A 639 -21.48 -0.31 -27.52
CA ASP A 639 -22.82 0.27 -27.59
C ASP A 639 -23.26 0.62 -26.16
N TYR A 640 -23.23 1.91 -25.84
CA TYR A 640 -23.45 2.42 -24.49
C TYR A 640 -24.89 2.89 -24.33
N ASP A 641 -25.67 2.13 -23.56
CA ASP A 641 -27.00 2.52 -23.09
C ASP A 641 -26.89 3.52 -21.91
N VAL A 642 -27.60 4.64 -22.00
CA VAL A 642 -27.61 5.71 -21.01
C VAL A 642 -28.21 5.22 -19.69
N ASP A 643 -29.19 4.33 -19.73
CA ASP A 643 -29.82 3.78 -18.53
C ASP A 643 -28.83 2.98 -17.68
N ASN A 644 -27.90 2.27 -18.33
CA ASN A 644 -26.82 1.56 -17.68
C ASN A 644 -25.84 2.50 -16.95
N PHE A 645 -25.60 3.71 -17.47
CA PHE A 645 -24.76 4.70 -16.79
C PHE A 645 -25.43 5.23 -15.54
N ILE A 646 -26.73 5.55 -15.60
CA ILE A 646 -27.51 6.06 -14.47
C ILE A 646 -27.47 5.04 -13.32
N ASP A 647 -27.68 3.77 -13.62
CA ASP A 647 -27.72 2.69 -12.62
C ASP A 647 -26.37 2.50 -11.89
N ARG A 648 -25.24 2.85 -12.53
CA ARG A 648 -23.89 2.79 -11.93
C ARG A 648 -23.66 3.86 -10.87
N PHE A 649 -24.25 5.05 -11.04
CA PHE A 649 -24.15 6.13 -10.05
C PHE A 649 -25.06 5.92 -8.84
N ARG A 650 -26.07 5.04 -8.96
CA ARG A 650 -26.98 4.64 -7.88
C ARG A 650 -27.68 5.82 -7.21
N GLY A 651 -28.13 6.78 -8.03
CA GLY A 651 -28.90 7.94 -7.61
C GLY A 651 -30.28 7.53 -7.14
N ASN A 652 -30.79 8.21 -6.12
CA ASN A 652 -32.15 8.05 -5.65
C ASN A 652 -33.13 8.93 -6.44
N ILE A 653 -32.69 10.13 -6.84
CA ILE A 653 -33.49 11.11 -7.57
C ILE A 653 -32.77 11.40 -8.89
N ILE A 654 -33.44 11.13 -10.01
CA ILE A 654 -32.91 11.37 -11.34
C ILE A 654 -33.68 12.54 -11.93
N ILE A 655 -33.00 13.65 -12.21
CA ILE A 655 -33.56 14.85 -12.83
C ILE A 655 -32.98 15.06 -14.22
N GLU A 656 -33.62 15.89 -15.02
CA GLU A 656 -33.12 16.39 -16.29
C GLU A 656 -33.22 17.91 -16.27
N THR A 657 -32.08 18.58 -16.42
CA THR A 657 -31.99 20.05 -16.54
C THR A 657 -31.68 20.44 -17.98
N SER A 658 -31.79 21.72 -18.31
CA SER A 658 -31.44 22.23 -19.64
C SER A 658 -29.97 22.08 -19.96
N GLU A 659 -29.09 22.30 -18.98
CA GLU A 659 -27.64 22.29 -19.14
C GLU A 659 -26.94 21.26 -18.22
N PRO A 660 -25.87 20.60 -18.67
CA PRO A 660 -25.03 19.76 -17.81
C PRO A 660 -24.50 20.55 -16.61
N PHE A 661 -24.47 19.91 -15.43
CA PHE A 661 -23.93 20.42 -14.17
C PHE A 661 -24.67 21.58 -13.51
N ASP A 662 -25.85 21.95 -14.00
CA ASP A 662 -26.66 23.02 -13.42
C ASP A 662 -26.92 22.80 -11.91
N GLU A 663 -27.06 21.53 -11.50
CA GLU A 663 -27.26 21.10 -10.12
C GLU A 663 -26.14 21.51 -9.16
N LYS A 664 -24.93 21.83 -9.65
CA LYS A 664 -23.81 22.27 -8.78
C LYS A 664 -24.05 23.61 -8.13
N SER A 665 -24.89 24.45 -8.73
CA SER A 665 -25.20 25.78 -8.22
C SER A 665 -26.38 25.78 -7.23
N TRP A 666 -27.09 24.65 -7.12
CA TRP A 666 -28.33 24.57 -6.36
C TRP A 666 -28.04 24.47 -4.87
N THR A 667 -28.76 25.29 -4.09
CA THR A 667 -28.68 25.28 -2.62
C THR A 667 -29.89 24.63 -1.96
N ASN A 668 -31.00 24.56 -2.68
CA ASN A 668 -32.22 23.87 -2.28
C ASN A 668 -32.91 23.33 -3.55
N LEU A 669 -33.66 22.25 -3.42
CA LEU A 669 -34.43 21.62 -4.47
C LEU A 669 -35.85 21.36 -3.95
N THR A 670 -36.87 21.87 -4.64
CA THR A 670 -38.27 21.59 -4.30
C THR A 670 -38.85 20.63 -5.33
N ILE A 671 -39.34 19.48 -4.89
CA ILE A 671 -40.09 18.54 -5.72
C ILE A 671 -41.51 18.46 -5.15
N ASP A 672 -42.47 18.91 -5.94
CA ASP A 672 -43.87 19.10 -5.52
C ASP A 672 -43.95 19.98 -4.24
N ARG A 673 -44.33 19.41 -3.10
CA ARG A 673 -44.44 20.12 -1.81
C ARG A 673 -43.25 19.88 -0.87
N THR A 674 -42.27 19.11 -1.30
CA THR A 674 -41.15 18.68 -0.45
C THR A 674 -39.88 19.46 -0.80
N ASN A 675 -39.23 20.04 0.20
CA ASN A 675 -37.99 20.81 0.04
C ASN A 675 -36.79 19.98 0.52
N PHE A 676 -35.79 19.83 -0.34
CA PHE A 676 -34.54 19.13 -0.13
C PHE A 676 -33.40 20.15 -0.07
N LYS A 677 -32.46 19.96 0.86
CA LYS A 677 -31.35 20.89 1.10
C LYS A 677 -30.01 20.18 1.13
#